data_AF-A0A183BZ03-F1
#
_entry.id   AF-A0A183BZ03-F1
#
_cell.length_a   1.000
_cell.length_b   1.000
_cell.length_c   1.000
_cell.angle_alpha   90.00
_cell.angle_beta   90.00
_cell.angle_gamma   90.00
#
_symmetry.space_group_name_H-M   'P 1'
#
loop_
_entity.id
_entity.type
_entity.pdbx_description
1 polymer ?
#
loop_
_entity_poly.entity_id
_entity_poly.type
_entity_poly.pdbx_seq_one_letter_code
_entity_poly.pdbx_strand_id
1 'polypeptide(L)'
;MDPLGKWLDEELGEDKENGGGIKLPGNGELSPDEIAYIVYSSGTTGKPKGIECPHRGAVLSYKWRFRNYPYREDDVVACNVFFVWEMFRPILQATKMVIIPDSTIYDSGPLCDFLRQNRVTQMLFTPSLLEMVLDTQDELALADAFQHMRLVHLCGEVVTCALLDRFFRHFPHVRYVAVSNLSEFHSRREKRQFAPVGRVLDGVNVLILDGQTMKRVPIGIYVAGPTLARGYINRPELNRDRFVEVPAELRKEVGEVRMYRTGDWGYLMPNSLLEICGRCDTMVRIRGYSVELQAIESTLLDMSAVRSCAVVSIGAEGEDKQLAAYIVLRERSMNRKQLRAQLKRILPFYMMPQFFVFLDKLPLLPASSKIDRKSLPPVDFEKDVVEAEALPQTPTEQKLARIWGEVLHLVNLDVQESFFDLGGHSLLATRLLNKVNAEFCSQLIMRDLFAAPTVYAMGKQLDGAERASPEQDVDLEQQVDNHDLHDNVMDLHLRAFWRATGFWKRRFANSSVFLTGVTGYLGSQLMAELLLKTDTRLTCLIRESSPDETILQRLFTSLRNNGLLTNDLRNLIRDRVRVVAGDIALFQFGLSDEDYHFLSYDIDVMLHSAAYVNLIYPYQALHGINVLGTRNVIDFCLKNKLKPLHYISTDAVFPSDLCNVDEDFRPETVSSQLTDGYGQSKYVAEQLVLRSLTRGLPGVCYRLGNQAAPSTSGGRWNDRDFTYLMLLGVLCTHKTPDLDWEVVKLFKEFTKFCFAQMELTPVDFSARFVVRVLCELFNESSGKVFHLIGSQAIPRWSEVMDWLRLMGFELEQMQTAEWVKMIESSSDPKLAQLQKLVENIFRGDRFHFMQSHFLRSNTDNVVQLAKFNLFPNERLFQRWMRELMDMGIVERPLKAATVRMLLGRVCIVTGASDGIGEAVVRTLALEGGASVVLVARRIERLEALAHQLNASGVASERLMSVKCDISKREEVDAMVKQTAQRFGRVDVLEWSRQIDVNVQGTTNVVGFVLPLMVERKNGHILTITSDAGRRAFPGLAVYSGTKFYLEAFISALRQENVENGIRFTNIQPGDVATSLAGHSSDVEARKKYDTSEAGHKILDSADVAQSVLFCLTQPSHVAINELLIEPQAAPI
;
A
#
# COMPACT_ATOMS: atom_id res chain seq x y z
N MET A 1 -23.82 0.04 44.30
CA MET A 1 -25.12 0.14 44.99
C MET A 1 -25.84 1.32 44.39
N ASP A 2 -26.94 1.04 43.70
CA ASP A 2 -27.83 1.97 43.01
C ASP A 2 -28.70 2.71 44.05
N PRO A 3 -29.08 4.00 43.82
CA PRO A 3 -30.47 4.20 43.44
C PRO A 3 -30.72 5.45 42.57
N LEU A 4 -30.89 5.21 41.27
CA LEU A 4 -31.71 6.00 40.34
C LEU A 4 -33.21 6.02 40.75
N GLY A 5 -33.60 5.23 41.76
CA GLY A 5 -34.99 4.97 42.13
C GLY A 5 -35.58 5.81 43.28
N LYS A 6 -34.98 6.93 43.70
CA LYS A 6 -35.48 7.67 44.89
C LYS A 6 -35.82 9.15 44.72
N TRP A 7 -35.76 9.74 43.53
CA TRP A 7 -36.16 11.16 43.38
C TRP A 7 -36.86 11.53 42.08
N LEU A 8 -37.40 10.54 41.36
CA LEU A 8 -38.47 10.79 40.39
C LEU A 8 -39.82 11.09 41.08
N ASP A 9 -39.92 10.96 42.41
CA ASP A 9 -41.21 10.95 43.12
C ASP A 9 -41.41 12.07 44.16
N GLU A 10 -40.44 12.95 44.42
CA GLU A 10 -40.64 14.04 45.40
C GLU A 10 -40.75 15.42 44.73
N GLU A 11 -41.97 15.62 44.20
CA GLU A 11 -42.74 16.85 44.30
C GLU A 11 -42.35 18.06 43.42
N LEU A 12 -42.97 18.03 42.23
CA LEU A 12 -43.78 19.15 41.71
C LEU A 12 -44.31 20.09 42.82
N GLY A 13 -43.94 21.36 42.74
CA GLY A 13 -44.47 22.44 43.58
C GLY A 13 -44.76 23.71 42.76
N GLU A 14 -45.98 23.71 42.21
CA GLU A 14 -46.89 24.84 41.90
C GLU A 14 -46.49 26.04 41.01
N ASP A 15 -47.35 26.21 40.00
CA ASP A 15 -47.59 27.40 39.18
C ASP A 15 -47.82 28.70 39.98
N LYS A 16 -47.31 29.82 39.44
CA LYS A 16 -48.05 31.09 39.45
C LYS A 16 -47.90 31.83 38.12
N GLU A 17 -49.01 31.92 37.41
CA GLU A 17 -49.27 32.95 36.41
C GLU A 17 -49.17 34.35 37.03
N ASN A 18 -48.61 35.30 36.27
CA ASN A 18 -49.23 36.61 36.06
C ASN A 18 -48.55 37.31 34.88
N GLY A 19 -49.32 37.54 33.81
CA GLY A 19 -48.96 38.48 32.75
C GLY A 19 -49.06 39.93 33.23
N GLY A 20 -48.30 40.82 32.59
CA GLY A 20 -48.55 42.26 32.64
C GLY A 20 -47.31 43.16 32.57
N GLY A 21 -46.92 43.54 31.35
CA GLY A 21 -46.19 44.79 31.07
C GLY A 21 -44.69 44.67 30.84
N ILE A 22 -44.25 44.92 29.60
CA ILE A 22 -42.85 45.27 29.30
C ILE A 22 -42.56 46.59 30.00
N LYS A 23 -41.80 46.56 31.09
CA LYS A 23 -41.07 47.74 31.58
C LYS A 23 -39.88 47.95 30.67
N LEU A 24 -39.80 49.11 30.00
CA LEU A 24 -38.53 49.57 29.43
C LEU A 24 -37.52 49.67 30.59
N PRO A 25 -36.32 49.06 30.50
CA PRO A 25 -35.33 49.20 31.55
C PRO A 25 -34.94 50.67 31.65
N GLY A 26 -35.14 51.23 32.84
CA GLY A 26 -34.52 52.49 33.26
C GLY A 26 -33.01 52.36 33.31
N ASN A 27 -32.33 53.50 33.54
CA ASN A 27 -30.89 53.73 33.59
C ASN A 27 -30.04 52.78 34.48
N GLY A 28 -30.12 51.47 34.28
CA GLY A 28 -29.15 50.49 34.77
C GLY A 28 -27.96 50.42 33.82
N GLU A 29 -26.78 50.09 34.35
CA GLU A 29 -25.59 49.83 33.52
C GLU A 29 -25.87 48.64 32.58
N LEU A 30 -25.98 48.91 31.28
CA LEU A 30 -26.15 47.89 30.24
C LEU A 30 -24.94 46.95 30.23
N SER A 31 -25.18 45.65 30.39
CA SER A 31 -24.11 44.64 30.28
C SER A 31 -23.84 44.25 28.82
N PRO A 32 -22.57 43.98 28.41
CA PRO A 32 -22.24 43.45 27.08
C PRO A 32 -22.95 42.13 26.72
N ASP A 33 -23.45 41.40 27.71
CA ASP A 33 -24.11 40.10 27.53
C ASP A 33 -25.63 40.21 27.38
N GLU A 34 -26.20 41.40 27.54
CA GLU A 34 -27.59 41.69 27.22
C GLU A 34 -27.85 41.63 25.72
N ILE A 35 -29.09 41.28 25.36
CA ILE A 35 -29.49 41.11 23.96
C ILE A 35 -29.62 42.48 23.29
N ALA A 36 -28.82 42.69 22.24
CA ALA A 36 -28.88 43.89 21.43
C ALA A 36 -30.01 43.81 20.39
N TYR A 37 -30.20 42.65 19.77
CA TYR A 37 -31.23 42.43 18.76
C TYR A 37 -31.51 40.94 18.53
N ILE A 38 -32.64 40.65 17.90
CA ILE A 38 -33.06 39.30 17.52
C ILE A 38 -33.26 39.26 16.00
N VAL A 39 -32.66 38.29 15.31
CA VAL A 39 -32.84 38.08 13.86
C VAL A 39 -33.51 36.75 13.60
N TYR A 40 -34.55 36.72 12.77
CA TYR A 40 -35.19 35.48 12.35
C TYR A 40 -34.58 34.97 11.04
N SER A 41 -34.19 33.70 11.03
CA SER A 41 -33.72 32.98 9.84
C SER A 41 -34.75 31.97 9.35
N SER A 42 -34.79 31.69 8.05
CA SER A 42 -35.60 30.60 7.48
C SER A 42 -35.03 29.25 7.93
N GLY A 43 -35.66 28.59 8.89
CA GLY A 43 -35.21 27.28 9.35
C GLY A 43 -35.29 26.24 8.23
N THR A 44 -34.36 25.28 8.21
CA THR A 44 -34.37 24.09 7.34
C THR A 44 -35.69 23.30 7.41
N THR A 45 -36.42 23.40 8.52
CA THR A 45 -37.73 22.79 8.77
C THR A 45 -38.93 23.67 8.33
N GLY A 46 -38.70 24.80 7.67
CA GLY A 46 -39.73 25.71 7.16
C GLY A 46 -40.30 26.71 8.18
N LYS A 47 -40.04 26.54 9.49
CA LYS A 47 -40.43 27.53 10.52
C LYS A 47 -39.27 28.50 10.80
N PRO A 48 -39.51 29.82 10.87
CA PRO A 48 -38.48 30.79 11.25
C PRO A 48 -37.85 30.48 12.61
N LYS A 49 -36.55 30.75 12.74
CA LYS A 49 -35.76 30.56 13.98
C LYS A 49 -35.19 31.90 14.42
N GLY A 50 -35.62 32.41 15.57
CA GLY A 50 -35.12 33.68 16.15
C GLY A 50 -33.79 33.46 16.85
N ILE A 51 -32.77 34.25 16.49
CA ILE A 51 -31.41 34.19 17.00
C ILE A 51 -31.20 35.38 17.95
N GLU A 52 -30.84 35.11 19.20
CA GLU A 52 -30.60 36.15 20.21
C GLU A 52 -29.14 36.65 20.17
N CYS A 53 -28.93 37.87 19.67
CA CYS A 53 -27.60 38.45 19.49
C CYS A 53 -27.25 39.44 20.63
N PRO A 54 -26.22 39.16 21.44
CA PRO A 54 -25.81 40.06 22.52
C PRO A 54 -24.97 41.26 22.03
N HIS A 55 -24.88 42.30 22.85
CA HIS A 55 -24.11 43.52 22.54
C HIS A 55 -22.63 43.24 22.22
N ARG A 56 -21.97 42.35 22.97
CA ARG A 56 -20.53 42.04 22.84
C ARG A 56 -20.10 41.68 21.41
N GLY A 57 -20.87 40.84 20.70
CA GLY A 57 -20.52 40.36 19.37
C GLY A 57 -20.64 41.46 18.32
N ALA A 58 -21.71 42.26 18.41
CA ALA A 58 -21.91 43.41 17.54
C ALA A 58 -20.83 44.47 17.74
N VAL A 59 -20.51 44.81 19.00
CA VAL A 59 -19.48 45.81 19.35
C VAL A 59 -18.09 45.37 18.86
N LEU A 60 -17.71 44.10 19.03
CA LEU A 60 -16.45 43.57 18.51
C LEU A 60 -16.37 43.76 16.99
N SER A 61 -17.42 43.33 16.29
CA SER A 61 -17.55 43.42 14.83
C SER A 61 -17.45 44.87 14.32
N TYR A 62 -18.08 45.83 15.00
CA TYR A 62 -18.02 47.25 14.63
C TYR A 62 -16.69 47.90 14.94
N LYS A 63 -16.13 47.72 16.14
CA LYS A 63 -14.84 48.30 16.52
C LYS A 63 -13.75 47.92 15.53
N TRP A 64 -13.73 46.65 15.15
CA TRP A 64 -12.77 46.17 14.18
C TRP A 64 -12.99 46.79 12.79
N ARG A 65 -14.25 46.95 12.33
CA ARG A 65 -14.55 47.58 11.04
C ARG A 65 -14.20 49.07 11.03
N PHE A 66 -14.48 49.81 12.10
CA PHE A 66 -14.11 51.23 12.20
C PHE A 66 -12.60 51.43 12.20
N ARG A 67 -11.84 50.49 12.76
CA ARG A 67 -10.37 50.51 12.72
C ARG A 67 -9.82 50.28 11.30
N ASN A 68 -10.37 49.32 10.56
CA ASN A 68 -9.86 48.94 9.24
C ASN A 68 -10.45 49.78 8.08
N TYR A 69 -11.68 50.26 8.24
CA TYR A 69 -12.43 51.04 7.25
C TYR A 69 -13.04 52.28 7.90
N PRO A 70 -12.21 53.26 8.31
CA PRO A 70 -12.70 54.49 8.91
C PRO A 70 -13.52 55.29 7.90
N TYR A 71 -14.59 55.92 8.38
CA TYR A 71 -15.41 56.84 7.57
C TYR A 71 -14.72 58.18 7.38
N ARG A 72 -15.05 58.82 6.25
CA ARG A 72 -14.73 60.22 5.97
C ARG A 72 -15.93 61.10 6.25
N GLU A 73 -15.68 62.39 6.49
CA GLU A 73 -16.74 63.38 6.72
C GLU A 73 -17.75 63.47 5.57
N ASP A 74 -17.30 63.20 4.35
CA ASP A 74 -18.10 63.24 3.13
C ASP A 74 -18.64 61.86 2.69
N ASP A 75 -18.50 60.82 3.53
CA ASP A 75 -19.04 59.51 3.21
C ASP A 75 -20.58 59.48 3.31
N VAL A 76 -21.20 58.84 2.32
CA VAL A 76 -22.63 58.58 2.25
C VAL A 76 -22.84 57.09 2.09
N VAL A 77 -23.45 56.46 3.09
CA VAL A 77 -23.72 55.02 3.10
C VAL A 77 -25.14 54.77 2.61
N ALA A 78 -25.29 54.03 1.52
CA ALA A 78 -26.59 53.48 1.14
C ALA A 78 -26.86 52.24 1.97
N CYS A 79 -28.02 52.18 2.63
CA CYS A 79 -28.37 51.12 3.55
C CYS A 79 -29.64 50.40 3.10
N ASN A 80 -29.55 49.08 3.03
CA ASN A 80 -30.70 48.21 3.00
C ASN A 80 -31.09 47.79 4.44
N VAL A 81 -32.31 48.09 4.87
CA VAL A 81 -32.75 47.87 6.27
C VAL A 81 -32.83 46.38 6.65
N PHE A 82 -32.76 45.46 5.68
CA PHE A 82 -32.73 44.01 5.94
C PHE A 82 -31.51 43.53 6.74
N PHE A 83 -30.36 44.23 6.67
CA PHE A 83 -29.16 43.86 7.41
C PHE A 83 -28.98 44.76 8.64
N VAL A 84 -29.39 44.28 9.82
CA VAL A 84 -29.29 45.00 11.10
C VAL A 84 -27.91 45.62 11.32
N TRP A 85 -26.85 44.92 10.89
CA TRP A 85 -25.49 45.41 11.07
C TRP A 85 -25.08 46.54 10.12
N GLU A 86 -25.66 46.58 8.92
CA GLU A 86 -25.43 47.64 7.94
C GLU A 86 -26.03 48.97 8.42
N MET A 87 -27.19 48.90 9.08
CA MET A 87 -27.92 50.05 9.62
C MET A 87 -27.15 50.76 10.74
N PHE A 88 -26.65 50.02 11.74
CA PHE A 88 -25.97 50.65 12.88
C PHE A 88 -24.54 51.12 12.57
N ARG A 89 -23.87 50.54 11.57
CA ARG A 89 -22.47 50.86 11.22
C ARG A 89 -22.24 52.37 10.97
N PRO A 90 -23.01 53.06 10.09
CA PRO A 90 -22.84 54.51 9.91
C PRO A 90 -23.39 55.32 11.10
N ILE A 91 -24.49 54.88 11.73
CA ILE A 91 -25.11 55.58 12.86
C ILE A 91 -24.14 55.73 14.03
N LEU A 92 -23.41 54.67 14.39
CA LEU A 92 -22.45 54.65 15.49
C LEU A 92 -21.22 55.55 15.26
N GLN A 93 -21.01 56.03 14.04
CA GLN A 93 -19.94 56.96 13.65
C GLN A 93 -20.49 58.31 13.17
N ALA A 94 -21.78 58.58 13.41
CA ALA A 94 -22.47 59.79 12.95
C ALA A 94 -22.30 60.07 11.43
N THR A 95 -22.17 59.02 10.62
CA THR A 95 -22.01 59.11 9.17
C THR A 95 -23.36 59.21 8.47
N LYS A 96 -23.45 59.99 7.39
CA LYS A 96 -24.68 60.15 6.63
C LYS A 96 -25.12 58.81 6.01
N MET A 97 -26.35 58.40 6.28
CA MET A 97 -26.96 57.19 5.75
C MET A 97 -28.20 57.55 4.91
N VAL A 98 -28.33 56.93 3.73
CA VAL A 98 -29.52 57.02 2.87
C VAL A 98 -30.16 55.65 2.78
N ILE A 99 -31.47 55.58 2.99
CA ILE A 99 -32.21 54.31 2.99
C ILE A 99 -32.67 54.02 1.57
N ILE A 100 -32.35 52.82 1.07
CA ILE A 100 -32.80 52.36 -0.25
C ILE A 100 -34.25 51.86 -0.13
N PRO A 101 -35.21 52.37 -0.93
CA PRO A 101 -36.56 51.83 -0.96
C PRO A 101 -36.60 50.39 -1.51
N ASP A 102 -37.47 49.54 -0.96
CA ASP A 102 -37.65 48.15 -1.43
C ASP A 102 -37.99 48.07 -2.93
N SER A 103 -38.76 49.04 -3.45
CA SER A 103 -39.11 49.13 -4.87
C SER A 103 -37.92 49.46 -5.78
N THR A 104 -36.79 49.91 -5.21
CA THR A 104 -35.61 50.39 -5.93
C THR A 104 -34.49 49.34 -5.94
N ILE A 105 -34.27 48.64 -4.83
CA ILE A 105 -33.08 47.80 -4.66
C ILE A 105 -33.00 46.59 -5.61
N TYR A 106 -34.13 46.08 -6.08
CA TYR A 106 -34.20 44.90 -6.93
C TYR A 106 -34.23 45.23 -8.43
N ASP A 107 -34.19 46.51 -8.80
CA ASP A 107 -34.13 46.97 -10.19
C ASP A 107 -32.85 47.78 -10.42
N SER A 108 -32.00 47.28 -11.32
CA SER A 108 -30.71 47.90 -11.66
C SER A 108 -30.80 49.39 -12.01
N GLY A 109 -31.80 49.81 -12.80
CA GLY A 109 -31.89 51.18 -13.31
C GLY A 109 -32.19 52.17 -12.18
N PRO A 110 -33.33 52.02 -11.47
CA PRO A 110 -33.65 52.79 -10.29
C PRO A 110 -32.56 52.77 -9.22
N LEU A 111 -31.90 51.63 -9.02
CA LEU A 111 -30.78 51.53 -8.08
C LEU A 111 -29.59 52.40 -8.53
N CYS A 112 -29.17 52.32 -9.79
CA CYS A 112 -28.10 53.16 -10.33
C CYS A 112 -28.44 54.66 -10.22
N ASP A 113 -29.68 55.05 -10.52
CA ASP A 113 -30.16 56.43 -10.33
C ASP A 113 -30.10 56.86 -8.86
N PHE A 114 -30.50 55.99 -7.94
CA PHE A 114 -30.45 56.25 -6.52
C PHE A 114 -29.00 56.47 -6.04
N LEU A 115 -28.06 55.62 -6.47
CA LEU A 115 -26.64 55.73 -6.11
C LEU A 115 -26.05 57.07 -6.57
N ARG A 116 -26.35 57.45 -7.82
CA ARG A 116 -25.91 58.71 -8.43
C ARG A 116 -26.48 59.93 -7.71
N GLN A 117 -27.81 60.00 -7.57
CA GLN A 117 -28.51 61.17 -7.00
C GLN A 117 -28.08 61.45 -5.56
N ASN A 118 -27.80 60.39 -4.78
CA ASN A 118 -27.39 60.51 -3.40
C ASN A 118 -25.87 60.59 -3.20
N ARG A 119 -25.08 60.51 -4.27
CA ARG A 119 -23.61 60.49 -4.26
C ARG A 119 -23.05 59.45 -3.29
N VAL A 120 -23.55 58.23 -3.39
CA VAL A 120 -23.22 57.13 -2.48
C VAL A 120 -21.74 56.80 -2.58
N THR A 121 -21.06 56.72 -1.43
CA THR A 121 -19.64 56.38 -1.34
C THR A 121 -19.40 54.96 -0.84
N GLN A 122 -20.36 54.39 -0.10
CA GLN A 122 -20.29 52.99 0.35
C GLN A 122 -21.65 52.31 0.28
N MET A 123 -21.66 51.04 -0.12
CA MET A 123 -22.86 50.20 -0.11
C MET A 123 -22.49 48.73 0.08
N LEU A 124 -23.39 47.96 0.72
CA LEU A 124 -23.33 46.51 0.71
C LEU A 124 -24.13 45.94 -0.46
N PHE A 125 -23.51 44.99 -1.17
CA PHE A 125 -24.11 44.20 -2.22
C PHE A 125 -24.07 42.71 -1.84
N THR A 126 -25.08 41.96 -2.27
CA THR A 126 -24.85 40.53 -2.51
C THR A 126 -24.13 40.35 -3.86
N PRO A 127 -23.32 39.30 -4.03
CA PRO A 127 -22.70 38.98 -5.32
C PRO A 127 -23.70 38.97 -6.47
N SER A 128 -24.85 38.31 -6.32
CA SER A 128 -25.90 38.28 -7.36
C SER A 128 -26.48 39.66 -7.67
N LEU A 129 -26.65 40.54 -6.66
CA LEU A 129 -27.15 41.90 -6.90
C LEU A 129 -26.13 42.73 -7.69
N LEU A 130 -24.85 42.63 -7.35
CA LEU A 130 -23.78 43.30 -8.11
C LEU A 130 -23.67 42.75 -9.53
N GLU A 131 -23.81 41.44 -9.71
CA GLU A 131 -23.78 40.79 -11.01
C GLU A 131 -24.93 41.28 -11.89
N MET A 132 -26.14 41.35 -11.34
CA MET A 132 -27.33 41.89 -12.01
C MET A 132 -27.14 43.33 -12.48
N VAL A 133 -26.59 44.21 -11.62
CA VAL A 133 -26.30 45.62 -12.00
C VAL A 133 -25.28 45.67 -13.15
N LEU A 134 -24.22 44.87 -13.07
CA LEU A 134 -23.17 44.81 -14.10
C LEU A 134 -23.65 44.22 -15.44
N ASP A 135 -24.67 43.35 -15.44
CA ASP A 135 -25.17 42.70 -16.66
C ASP A 135 -26.24 43.50 -17.40
N THR A 136 -26.93 44.42 -16.72
CA THR A 136 -28.15 45.06 -17.23
C THR A 136 -27.98 46.53 -17.60
N GLN A 137 -26.92 47.19 -17.09
CA GLN A 137 -26.64 48.60 -17.32
C GLN A 137 -25.47 48.76 -18.31
N ASP A 138 -25.53 49.80 -19.14
CA ASP A 138 -24.43 50.13 -20.04
C ASP A 138 -23.24 50.78 -19.30
N GLU A 139 -22.08 50.85 -19.96
CA GLU A 139 -20.84 51.33 -19.34
C GLU A 139 -20.92 52.79 -18.86
N LEU A 140 -21.68 53.64 -19.55
CA LEU A 140 -21.81 55.06 -19.20
C LEU A 140 -22.68 55.23 -17.95
N ALA A 141 -23.81 54.52 -17.89
CA ALA A 141 -24.70 54.49 -16.73
C ALA A 141 -23.99 53.91 -15.50
N LEU A 142 -23.20 52.85 -15.67
CA LEU A 142 -22.38 52.26 -14.61
C LEU A 142 -21.32 53.25 -14.09
N ALA A 143 -20.59 53.92 -14.99
CA ALA A 143 -19.57 54.89 -14.62
C ALA A 143 -20.15 56.08 -13.83
N ASP A 144 -21.32 56.58 -14.23
CA ASP A 144 -22.02 57.69 -13.55
C ASP A 144 -22.56 57.25 -12.18
N ALA A 145 -23.21 56.07 -12.10
CA ALA A 145 -23.76 55.54 -10.85
C ALA A 145 -22.71 55.26 -9.78
N PHE A 146 -21.52 54.78 -10.17
CA PHE A 146 -20.44 54.43 -9.25
C PHE A 146 -19.38 55.53 -9.12
N GLN A 147 -19.56 56.71 -9.74
CA GLN A 147 -18.56 57.79 -9.77
C GLN A 147 -18.04 58.20 -8.38
N HIS A 148 -18.93 58.21 -7.39
CA HIS A 148 -18.60 58.58 -6.00
C HIS A 148 -18.29 57.38 -5.11
N MET A 149 -18.49 56.16 -5.60
CA MET A 149 -18.30 54.93 -4.84
C MET A 149 -16.82 54.73 -4.49
N ARG A 150 -16.55 54.33 -3.26
CA ARG A 150 -15.19 54.11 -2.72
C ARG A 150 -15.03 52.72 -2.15
N LEU A 151 -16.10 52.18 -1.56
CA LEU A 151 -16.07 50.88 -0.88
C LEU A 151 -17.36 50.10 -1.12
N VAL A 152 -17.21 48.90 -1.68
CA VAL A 152 -18.28 47.91 -1.82
C VAL A 152 -18.06 46.78 -0.81
N HIS A 153 -19.07 46.50 0.01
CA HIS A 153 -19.08 45.30 0.84
C HIS A 153 -19.80 44.18 0.12
N LEU A 154 -19.20 43.00 -0.02
CA LEU A 154 -19.85 41.81 -0.56
C LEU A 154 -20.20 40.86 0.58
N CYS A 155 -21.47 40.48 0.70
CA CYS A 155 -21.94 39.65 1.80
C CYS A 155 -23.09 38.72 1.36
N GLY A 156 -23.25 37.60 2.06
CA GLY A 156 -24.43 36.74 1.95
C GLY A 156 -24.37 35.61 0.93
N GLU A 157 -23.40 35.62 0.00
CA GLU A 157 -23.19 34.58 -1.01
C GLU A 157 -21.68 34.39 -1.30
N VAL A 158 -21.34 33.31 -1.99
CA VAL A 158 -19.98 33.05 -2.47
C VAL A 158 -19.61 34.10 -3.53
N VAL A 159 -18.41 34.65 -3.43
CA VAL A 159 -17.90 35.65 -4.39
C VAL A 159 -17.04 34.94 -5.43
N THR A 160 -17.38 35.05 -6.71
CA THR A 160 -16.56 34.49 -7.80
C THR A 160 -15.45 35.47 -8.18
N CYS A 161 -14.27 34.95 -8.54
CA CYS A 161 -13.18 35.80 -9.04
C CYS A 161 -13.52 36.43 -10.39
N ALA A 162 -14.33 35.74 -11.23
CA ALA A 162 -14.84 36.29 -12.48
C ALA A 162 -15.70 37.55 -12.27
N LEU A 163 -16.57 37.56 -11.25
CA LEU A 163 -17.34 38.75 -10.87
C LEU A 163 -16.42 39.89 -10.41
N LEU A 164 -15.41 39.60 -9.59
CA LEU A 164 -14.44 40.59 -9.14
C LEU A 164 -13.62 41.18 -10.30
N ASP A 165 -13.16 40.35 -11.24
CA ASP A 165 -12.45 40.80 -12.43
C ASP A 165 -13.33 41.69 -13.31
N ARG A 166 -14.63 41.38 -13.44
CA ARG A 166 -15.59 42.25 -14.14
C ARG A 166 -15.80 43.56 -13.38
N PHE A 167 -16.02 43.49 -12.08
CA PHE A 167 -16.16 44.66 -11.21
C PHE A 167 -14.95 45.60 -11.32
N PHE A 168 -13.73 45.08 -11.24
CA PHE A 168 -12.52 45.89 -11.33
C PHE A 168 -12.21 46.43 -12.72
N ARG A 169 -12.70 45.78 -13.79
CA ARG A 169 -12.64 46.33 -15.15
C ARG A 169 -13.45 47.62 -15.26
N HIS A 170 -14.65 47.66 -14.70
CA HIS A 170 -15.49 48.86 -14.71
C HIS A 170 -15.05 49.89 -13.64
N PHE A 171 -14.63 49.42 -12.47
CA PHE A 171 -14.44 50.26 -11.28
C PHE A 171 -13.06 50.08 -10.62
N PRO A 172 -11.95 50.35 -11.33
CA PRO A 172 -10.60 50.12 -10.82
C PRO A 172 -10.24 51.00 -9.61
N HIS A 173 -10.98 52.10 -9.38
CA HIS A 173 -10.78 53.01 -8.25
C HIS A 173 -11.52 52.57 -6.97
N VAL A 174 -12.52 51.68 -7.09
CA VAL A 174 -13.35 51.26 -5.97
C VAL A 174 -12.66 50.11 -5.22
N ARG A 175 -12.69 50.15 -3.89
CA ARG A 175 -12.27 49.03 -3.05
C ARG A 175 -13.46 48.09 -2.83
N TYR A 176 -13.20 46.79 -2.70
CA TYR A 176 -14.20 45.85 -2.20
C TYR A 176 -13.66 45.11 -0.98
N VAL A 177 -14.59 44.61 -0.17
CA VAL A 177 -14.31 43.68 0.91
C VAL A 177 -15.43 42.65 0.94
N ALA A 178 -15.10 41.38 0.73
CA ALA A 178 -16.00 40.29 1.04
C ALA A 178 -16.01 40.08 2.56
N VAL A 179 -17.19 40.15 3.18
CA VAL A 179 -17.34 40.10 4.63
C VAL A 179 -18.26 38.96 5.04
N SER A 180 -17.88 38.31 6.13
CA SER A 180 -18.76 37.44 6.91
C SER A 180 -18.90 37.97 8.33
N ASN A 181 -19.66 37.26 9.17
CA ASN A 181 -19.71 37.54 10.61
C ASN A 181 -18.40 37.17 11.33
N LEU A 182 -17.50 36.43 10.67
CA LEU A 182 -16.31 35.81 11.27
C LEU A 182 -15.01 36.28 10.64
N SER A 183 -15.05 36.79 9.41
CA SER A 183 -13.85 37.00 8.59
C SER A 183 -14.05 38.07 7.51
N GLU A 184 -12.94 38.48 6.88
CA GLU A 184 -12.97 39.32 5.68
C GLU A 184 -11.93 38.92 4.63
N PHE A 185 -12.21 39.23 3.37
CA PHE A 185 -11.26 39.08 2.27
C PHE A 185 -11.28 40.30 1.33
N HIS A 186 -10.09 40.79 0.98
CA HIS A 186 -9.93 41.92 0.05
C HIS A 186 -8.65 41.76 -0.79
N SER A 187 -8.69 40.98 -1.87
CA SER A 187 -7.56 40.85 -2.82
C SER A 187 -7.96 41.25 -4.23
N ARG A 188 -7.11 42.02 -4.91
CA ARG A 188 -7.29 42.40 -6.32
C ARG A 188 -6.75 41.38 -7.31
N ARG A 189 -5.97 40.39 -6.84
CA ARG A 189 -5.32 39.39 -7.69
C ARG A 189 -5.53 38.03 -7.03
N GLU A 190 -6.58 37.36 -7.45
CA GLU A 190 -6.86 35.99 -7.05
C GLU A 190 -6.90 35.11 -8.30
N LYS A 191 -6.17 33.98 -8.26
CA LYS A 191 -6.10 33.04 -9.40
C LYS A 191 -7.06 31.86 -9.26
N ARG A 192 -7.79 31.80 -8.14
CA ARG A 192 -8.80 30.80 -7.86
C ARG A 192 -10.11 31.13 -8.59
N GLN A 193 -11.01 30.15 -8.67
CA GLN A 193 -12.36 30.34 -9.19
C GLN A 193 -13.24 31.19 -8.25
N PHE A 194 -13.08 31.01 -6.94
CA PHE A 194 -13.84 31.70 -5.89
C PHE A 194 -12.91 32.48 -4.96
N ALA A 195 -13.39 33.61 -4.45
CA ALA A 195 -12.68 34.36 -3.42
C ALA A 195 -12.81 33.64 -2.07
N PRO A 196 -11.72 33.49 -1.30
CA PRO A 196 -11.77 32.94 0.06
C PRO A 196 -12.75 33.69 0.96
N VAL A 197 -13.27 32.99 1.99
CA VAL A 197 -14.13 33.58 3.02
C VAL A 197 -13.35 34.59 3.87
N GLY A 198 -12.04 34.37 4.01
CA GLY A 198 -11.10 35.42 4.37
C GLY A 198 -10.48 35.28 5.75
N ARG A 199 -9.69 36.28 6.16
CA ARG A 199 -8.99 36.30 7.45
C ARG A 199 -9.99 36.45 8.59
N VAL A 200 -9.92 35.57 9.58
CA VAL A 200 -10.74 35.62 10.79
C VAL A 200 -10.51 36.93 11.56
N LEU A 201 -11.58 37.54 12.08
CA LEU A 201 -11.51 38.78 12.86
C LEU A 201 -10.74 38.58 14.17
N ASP A 202 -9.97 39.58 14.59
CA ASP A 202 -9.26 39.54 15.88
C ASP A 202 -10.26 39.33 17.04
N GLY A 203 -9.99 38.32 17.87
CA GLY A 203 -10.85 37.95 19.00
C GLY A 203 -11.98 36.97 18.66
N VAL A 204 -12.10 36.52 17.40
CA VAL A 204 -12.96 35.40 17.01
C VAL A 204 -12.12 34.13 16.96
N ASN A 205 -12.56 33.09 17.68
CA ASN A 205 -11.88 31.80 17.67
C ASN A 205 -12.60 30.85 16.71
N VAL A 206 -11.88 30.32 15.73
CA VAL A 206 -12.38 29.29 14.81
C VAL A 206 -11.61 28.00 15.05
N LEU A 207 -12.33 26.92 15.33
CA LEU A 207 -11.80 25.58 15.49
C LEU A 207 -12.28 24.70 14.34
N ILE A 208 -11.40 23.86 13.83
CA ILE A 208 -11.76 22.85 12.82
C ILE A 208 -11.72 21.48 13.51
N LEU A 209 -12.89 20.87 13.71
CA LEU A 209 -13.07 19.67 14.53
C LEU A 209 -13.87 18.58 13.82
N ASP A 210 -13.66 17.34 14.24
CA ASP A 210 -14.51 16.20 13.90
C ASP A 210 -15.86 16.29 14.62
N GLY A 211 -16.95 16.03 13.90
CA GLY A 211 -18.31 16.14 14.43
C GLY A 211 -18.69 15.09 15.47
N GLN A 212 -17.95 13.98 15.57
CA GLN A 212 -18.22 12.89 16.52
C GLN A 212 -17.22 12.86 17.67
N THR A 213 -15.93 12.94 17.36
CA THR A 213 -14.84 12.81 18.33
C THR A 213 -14.41 14.14 18.93
N MET A 214 -14.85 15.27 18.35
CA MET A 214 -14.51 16.64 18.79
C MET A 214 -12.99 16.93 18.79
N LYS A 215 -12.20 16.15 18.03
CA LYS A 215 -10.75 16.33 17.85
C LYS A 215 -10.44 17.21 16.66
N ARG A 216 -9.28 17.87 16.65
CA ARG A 216 -8.82 18.73 15.54
C ARG A 216 -8.55 17.90 14.29
N VAL A 217 -9.44 18.00 13.31
CA VAL A 217 -9.32 17.45 11.95
C VAL A 217 -10.09 18.36 10.99
N PRO A 218 -9.73 18.44 9.69
CA PRO A 218 -10.34 19.35 8.74
C PRO A 218 -11.75 18.93 8.27
N ILE A 219 -12.70 18.70 9.20
CA ILE A 219 -14.03 18.14 8.89
C ILE A 219 -15.18 19.10 9.20
N GLY A 220 -15.11 19.93 10.25
CA GLY A 220 -16.22 20.78 10.64
C GLY A 220 -15.78 22.10 11.26
N ILE A 221 -16.41 23.20 10.87
CA ILE A 221 -16.09 24.53 11.36
C ILE A 221 -16.91 24.85 12.61
N TYR A 222 -16.22 25.14 13.70
CA TYR A 222 -16.79 25.53 14.98
C TYR A 222 -16.30 26.93 15.34
N VAL A 223 -17.21 27.75 15.87
CA VAL A 223 -16.90 29.14 16.23
C VAL A 223 -17.05 29.32 17.73
N ALA A 224 -16.09 29.97 18.37
CA ALA A 224 -16.15 30.34 19.77
C ALA A 224 -15.76 31.82 19.95
N GLY A 225 -16.16 32.37 21.09
CA GLY A 225 -15.81 33.74 21.48
C GLY A 225 -16.99 34.72 21.46
N PRO A 226 -16.71 36.04 21.52
CA PRO A 226 -17.72 37.05 21.78
C PRO A 226 -18.80 37.18 20.71
N THR A 227 -18.55 36.71 19.49
CA THR A 227 -19.52 36.73 18.38
C THR A 227 -20.62 35.67 18.49
N LEU A 228 -20.53 34.77 19.49
CA LEU A 228 -21.57 33.79 19.76
C LEU A 228 -22.89 34.44 20.19
N ALA A 229 -23.96 34.07 19.48
CA ALA A 229 -25.33 34.29 19.92
C ALA A 229 -25.58 33.61 21.27
N ARG A 230 -26.57 34.11 22.03
CA ARG A 230 -27.01 33.46 23.28
C ARG A 230 -27.60 32.09 22.97
N GLY A 231 -28.39 32.01 21.90
CA GLY A 231 -29.04 30.81 21.39
C GLY A 231 -30.20 31.16 20.45
N TYR A 232 -30.99 30.15 20.11
CA TYR A 232 -32.28 30.26 19.44
C TYR A 232 -33.42 30.37 20.47
N ILE A 233 -34.34 31.31 20.26
CA ILE A 233 -35.49 31.57 21.15
C ILE A 233 -36.41 30.35 21.18
N ASN A 234 -36.72 29.86 22.38
CA ASN A 234 -37.67 28.75 22.62
C ASN A 234 -37.35 27.48 21.82
N ARG A 235 -36.06 27.20 21.54
CA ARG A 235 -35.61 25.99 20.84
C ARG A 235 -34.51 25.26 21.62
N PRO A 236 -34.80 24.71 22.82
CA PRO A 236 -33.80 24.07 23.67
C PRO A 236 -33.08 22.90 23.00
N GLU A 237 -33.78 22.08 22.21
CA GLU A 237 -33.18 20.96 21.47
C GLU A 237 -32.17 21.43 20.42
N LEU A 238 -32.53 22.44 19.62
CA LEU A 238 -31.64 23.01 18.62
C LEU A 238 -30.46 23.74 19.26
N ASN A 239 -30.66 24.34 20.44
CA ASN A 239 -29.59 24.94 21.21
C ASN A 239 -28.58 23.90 21.70
N ARG A 240 -29.04 22.74 22.17
CA ARG A 240 -28.15 21.64 22.56
C ARG A 240 -27.36 21.06 21.37
N ASP A 241 -28.00 20.95 20.21
CA ASP A 241 -27.34 20.44 18.98
C ASP A 241 -26.29 21.42 18.42
N ARG A 242 -26.60 22.72 18.43
CA ARG A 242 -25.77 23.74 17.74
C ARG A 242 -24.81 24.50 18.62
N PHE A 243 -25.12 24.71 19.90
CA PHE A 243 -24.26 25.39 20.86
C PHE A 243 -23.69 24.37 21.83
N VAL A 244 -22.62 23.72 21.40
CA VAL A 244 -21.96 22.62 22.10
C VAL A 244 -20.85 23.12 23.02
N GLU A 245 -20.41 22.30 23.98
CA GLU A 245 -19.29 22.65 24.84
C GLU A 245 -17.95 22.57 24.10
N VAL A 246 -17.04 23.50 24.43
CA VAL A 246 -15.64 23.41 24.01
C VAL A 246 -14.97 22.24 24.76
N PRO A 247 -14.27 21.31 24.08
CA PRO A 247 -13.54 20.23 24.72
C PRO A 247 -12.56 20.75 25.78
N ALA A 248 -12.44 20.05 26.92
CA ALA A 248 -11.67 20.51 28.07
C ALA A 248 -10.20 20.84 27.73
N GLU A 249 -9.59 20.05 26.84
CA GLU A 249 -8.23 20.28 26.30
C GLU A 249 -8.08 21.56 25.48
N LEU A 250 -9.15 22.03 24.83
CA LEU A 250 -9.15 23.24 23.99
C LEU A 250 -9.62 24.50 24.74
N ARG A 251 -10.24 24.34 25.93
CA ARG A 251 -10.74 25.48 26.74
C ARG A 251 -9.64 26.47 27.12
N LYS A 252 -8.42 25.99 27.39
CA LYS A 252 -7.28 26.86 27.74
C LYS A 252 -6.83 27.76 26.60
N GLU A 253 -6.99 27.30 25.36
CA GLU A 253 -6.61 28.04 24.16
C GLU A 253 -7.68 29.04 23.73
N VAL A 254 -8.95 28.60 23.78
CA VAL A 254 -10.08 29.40 23.30
C VAL A 254 -10.61 30.37 24.37
N GLY A 255 -10.42 30.05 25.65
CA GLY A 255 -10.92 30.85 26.78
C GLY A 255 -12.43 30.78 26.99
N GLU A 256 -13.13 29.91 26.24
CA GLU A 256 -14.60 29.84 26.20
C GLU A 256 -15.11 28.45 26.57
N VAL A 257 -16.33 28.41 27.13
CA VAL A 257 -16.99 27.16 27.55
C VAL A 257 -17.89 26.60 26.45
N ARG A 258 -18.39 27.44 25.54
CA ARG A 258 -19.31 27.05 24.46
C ARG A 258 -18.77 27.44 23.08
N MET A 259 -19.18 26.68 22.08
CA MET A 259 -18.92 26.96 20.67
C MET A 259 -20.13 26.62 19.80
N TYR A 260 -20.22 27.23 18.63
CA TYR A 260 -21.30 27.04 17.67
C TYR A 260 -20.85 26.15 16.52
N ARG A 261 -21.63 25.11 16.24
CA ARG A 261 -21.46 24.21 15.09
C ARG A 261 -22.14 24.82 13.85
N THR A 262 -21.32 25.37 12.95
CA THR A 262 -21.79 26.06 11.73
C THR A 262 -22.55 25.14 10.77
N GLY A 263 -22.14 23.87 10.71
CA GLY A 263 -22.58 22.93 9.68
C GLY A 263 -21.85 23.12 8.35
N ASP A 264 -20.81 23.96 8.33
CA ASP A 264 -19.89 24.13 7.22
C ASP A 264 -18.60 23.33 7.50
N TRP A 265 -17.92 22.89 6.44
CA TRP A 265 -16.60 22.25 6.53
C TRP A 265 -15.57 23.05 5.73
N GLY A 266 -14.31 22.93 6.15
CA GLY A 266 -13.19 23.63 5.52
C GLY A 266 -12.01 23.72 6.49
N TYR A 267 -11.08 24.62 6.23
CA TYR A 267 -9.82 24.70 6.96
C TYR A 267 -9.45 26.14 7.35
N LEU A 268 -8.64 26.23 8.41
CA LEU A 268 -8.06 27.48 8.88
C LEU A 268 -6.55 27.44 8.66
N MET A 269 -6.06 28.33 7.80
CA MET A 269 -4.63 28.45 7.49
C MET A 269 -3.83 29.09 8.64
N PRO A 270 -2.50 28.88 8.73
CA PRO A 270 -1.67 29.48 9.78
C PRO A 270 -1.71 31.01 9.86
N ASN A 271 -2.06 31.68 8.75
CA ASN A 271 -2.24 33.13 8.68
C ASN A 271 -3.67 33.59 9.05
N SER A 272 -4.47 32.71 9.67
CA SER A 272 -5.88 32.90 10.03
C SER A 272 -6.82 33.09 8.83
N LEU A 273 -6.41 32.72 7.61
CA LEU A 273 -7.31 32.68 6.46
C LEU A 273 -8.24 31.47 6.59
N LEU A 274 -9.55 31.73 6.68
CA LEU A 274 -10.60 30.73 6.71
C LEU A 274 -11.07 30.43 5.28
N GLU A 275 -11.11 29.15 4.95
CA GLU A 275 -11.70 28.63 3.72
C GLU A 275 -12.87 27.73 4.08
N ILE A 276 -14.02 27.98 3.45
CA ILE A 276 -15.22 27.13 3.57
C ILE A 276 -15.34 26.39 2.25
N CYS A 277 -15.34 25.08 2.33
CA CYS A 277 -15.25 24.19 1.19
C CYS A 277 -16.61 23.59 0.83
N GLY A 278 -17.52 23.54 1.80
CA GLY A 278 -18.91 23.17 1.56
C GLY A 278 -19.73 23.12 2.84
N ARG A 279 -20.95 22.60 2.72
CA ARG A 279 -21.82 22.34 3.87
C ARG A 279 -21.87 20.85 4.19
N CYS A 280 -21.74 20.51 5.47
CA CYS A 280 -21.88 19.15 5.95
C CYS A 280 -23.30 18.57 5.74
N ASP A 281 -24.31 19.40 5.48
CA ASP A 281 -25.73 19.00 5.34
C ASP A 281 -26.26 18.95 3.90
N THR A 282 -25.48 19.33 2.88
CA THR A 282 -25.85 19.23 1.45
C THR A 282 -25.33 17.97 0.75
N MET A 283 -24.54 17.17 1.46
CA MET A 283 -24.01 15.90 1.00
C MET A 283 -25.13 14.85 1.04
N VAL A 284 -25.40 14.22 -0.09
CA VAL A 284 -26.41 13.15 -0.18
C VAL A 284 -25.70 11.80 -0.32
N ARG A 285 -26.29 10.75 0.26
CA ARG A 285 -25.80 9.39 0.03
C ARG A 285 -26.54 8.79 -1.16
N ILE A 286 -25.80 8.50 -2.24
CA ILE A 286 -26.28 7.83 -3.45
C ILE A 286 -25.60 6.48 -3.51
N ARG A 287 -26.35 5.37 -3.40
CA ARG A 287 -25.82 4.00 -3.53
C ARG A 287 -24.61 3.73 -2.60
N GLY A 288 -24.65 4.28 -1.38
CA GLY A 288 -23.57 4.18 -0.38
C GLY A 288 -22.48 5.25 -0.46
N TYR A 289 -22.37 5.97 -1.58
CA TYR A 289 -21.38 7.02 -1.81
C TYR A 289 -21.87 8.38 -1.32
N SER A 290 -20.98 9.11 -0.65
CA SER A 290 -21.18 10.53 -0.32
C SER A 290 -21.00 11.37 -1.58
N VAL A 291 -22.08 11.97 -2.05
CA VAL A 291 -22.11 12.79 -3.27
C VAL A 291 -22.43 14.22 -2.92
N GLU A 292 -21.54 15.13 -3.33
CA GLU A 292 -21.81 16.56 -3.28
C GLU A 292 -22.56 16.99 -4.54
N LEU A 293 -23.82 17.40 -4.38
CA LEU A 293 -24.65 17.85 -5.50
C LEU A 293 -24.06 19.08 -6.20
N GLN A 294 -23.38 19.94 -5.44
CA GLN A 294 -22.75 21.16 -5.96
C GLN A 294 -21.53 20.88 -6.84
N ALA A 295 -20.83 19.76 -6.65
CA ALA A 295 -19.74 19.35 -7.53
C ALA A 295 -20.28 19.00 -8.93
N ILE A 296 -21.45 18.34 -8.98
CA ILE A 296 -22.15 18.04 -10.24
C ILE A 296 -22.68 19.32 -10.87
N GLU A 297 -23.27 20.23 -10.07
CA GLU A 297 -23.71 21.56 -10.55
C GLU A 297 -22.53 22.34 -11.15
N SER A 298 -21.37 22.35 -10.49
CA SER A 298 -20.17 23.05 -10.96
C SER A 298 -19.67 22.48 -12.29
N THR A 299 -19.60 21.15 -12.40
CA THR A 299 -19.17 20.47 -13.62
C THR A 299 -20.12 20.74 -14.80
N LEU A 300 -21.43 20.83 -14.52
CA LEU A 300 -22.43 21.23 -15.51
C LEU A 300 -22.26 22.69 -15.94
N LEU A 301 -21.96 23.60 -15.01
CA LEU A 301 -21.78 25.03 -15.30
C LEU A 301 -20.52 25.32 -16.12
N ASP A 302 -19.49 24.46 -16.06
CA ASP A 302 -18.28 24.56 -16.89
C ASP A 302 -18.55 24.24 -18.37
N MET A 303 -19.66 23.58 -18.68
CA MET A 303 -20.05 23.31 -20.06
C MET A 303 -20.57 24.58 -20.72
N SER A 304 -19.95 24.96 -21.85
CA SER A 304 -20.30 26.18 -22.59
C SER A 304 -21.78 26.29 -22.98
N ALA A 305 -22.48 25.16 -23.13
CA ALA A 305 -23.90 25.12 -23.46
C ALA A 305 -24.84 25.37 -22.28
N VAL A 306 -24.37 25.28 -21.03
CA VAL A 306 -25.19 25.42 -19.82
C VAL A 306 -25.17 26.88 -19.34
N ARG A 307 -26.36 27.43 -19.05
CA ARG A 307 -26.54 28.79 -18.51
C ARG A 307 -26.62 28.78 -16.99
N SER A 308 -27.41 27.86 -16.44
CA SER A 308 -27.60 27.66 -15.00
C SER A 308 -28.13 26.26 -14.75
N CYS A 309 -27.83 25.67 -13.60
CA CYS A 309 -28.36 24.36 -13.24
C CYS A 309 -28.63 24.23 -11.73
N ALA A 310 -29.41 23.21 -11.37
CA ALA A 310 -29.58 22.75 -10.00
C ALA A 310 -29.62 21.21 -10.01
N VAL A 311 -28.97 20.57 -9.04
CA VAL A 311 -29.00 19.11 -8.89
C VAL A 311 -29.69 18.77 -7.59
N VAL A 312 -30.59 17.78 -7.63
CA VAL A 312 -31.32 17.29 -6.46
C VAL A 312 -31.25 15.76 -6.39
N SER A 313 -31.43 15.22 -5.19
CA SER A 313 -31.68 13.79 -5.01
C SER A 313 -33.18 13.49 -5.05
N ILE A 314 -33.53 12.34 -5.62
CA ILE A 314 -34.89 11.82 -5.77
C ILE A 314 -34.97 10.46 -5.07
N GLY A 315 -36.03 10.22 -4.29
CA GLY A 315 -36.24 8.99 -3.51
C GLY A 315 -36.40 9.26 -2.01
N ALA A 316 -37.06 8.33 -1.30
CA ALA A 316 -37.32 8.49 0.13
C ALA A 316 -36.05 8.29 0.98
N GLU A 317 -36.08 8.74 2.24
CA GLU A 317 -35.02 8.44 3.20
C GLU A 317 -34.97 6.93 3.50
N GLY A 318 -33.81 6.30 3.24
CA GLY A 318 -33.61 4.85 3.41
C GLY A 318 -33.68 4.03 2.11
N GLU A 319 -34.02 4.65 0.98
CA GLU A 319 -34.01 4.02 -0.35
C GLU A 319 -32.74 4.40 -1.16
N ASP A 320 -32.47 3.67 -2.24
CA ASP A 320 -31.42 4.02 -3.20
C ASP A 320 -31.80 5.29 -3.95
N LYS A 321 -31.33 6.44 -3.42
CA LYS A 321 -31.57 7.76 -3.99
C LYS A 321 -30.97 7.88 -5.39
N GLN A 322 -31.70 8.57 -6.26
CA GLN A 322 -31.35 8.88 -7.64
C GLN A 322 -31.01 10.37 -7.77
N LEU A 323 -30.35 10.76 -8.86
CA LEU A 323 -29.94 12.15 -9.09
C LEU A 323 -30.67 12.73 -10.30
N ALA A 324 -31.20 13.95 -10.17
CA ALA A 324 -31.76 14.72 -11.27
C ALA A 324 -31.08 16.08 -11.40
N ALA A 325 -30.66 16.41 -12.63
CA ALA A 325 -30.09 17.68 -12.99
C ALA A 325 -31.11 18.52 -13.75
N TYR A 326 -31.48 19.66 -13.19
CA TYR A 326 -32.33 20.68 -13.81
C TYR A 326 -31.45 21.70 -14.49
N ILE A 327 -31.60 21.90 -15.79
CA ILE A 327 -30.64 22.61 -16.62
C ILE A 327 -31.37 23.66 -17.46
N VAL A 328 -30.84 24.87 -17.47
CA VAL A 328 -31.19 25.92 -18.43
C VAL A 328 -30.04 26.00 -19.43
N LEU A 329 -30.32 25.75 -20.71
CA LEU A 329 -29.32 25.83 -21.77
C LEU A 329 -29.19 27.28 -22.28
N ARG A 330 -28.00 27.65 -22.77
CA ARG A 330 -27.77 28.92 -23.47
C ARG A 330 -28.41 28.91 -24.86
N GLU A 331 -28.33 27.77 -25.56
CA GLU A 331 -28.93 27.51 -26.86
C GLU A 331 -29.54 26.09 -26.87
N ARG A 332 -30.67 25.88 -27.57
CA ARG A 332 -31.37 24.58 -27.62
C ARG A 332 -30.70 23.52 -28.52
N SER A 333 -29.39 23.63 -28.76
CA SER A 333 -28.64 22.75 -29.68
C SER A 333 -28.09 21.48 -29.01
N MET A 334 -28.02 21.44 -27.68
CA MET A 334 -27.49 20.30 -26.92
C MET A 334 -28.61 19.40 -26.38
N ASN A 335 -28.49 18.09 -26.62
CA ASN A 335 -29.46 17.10 -26.12
C ASN A 335 -28.94 16.33 -24.88
N ARG A 336 -29.84 15.62 -24.19
CA ARG A 336 -29.54 14.88 -22.92
C ARG A 336 -28.41 13.85 -23.10
N LYS A 337 -28.34 13.22 -24.28
CA LYS A 337 -27.32 12.23 -24.65
C LYS A 337 -25.92 12.85 -24.75
N GLN A 338 -25.79 13.96 -25.46
CA GLN A 338 -24.52 14.69 -25.58
C GLN A 338 -24.03 15.18 -24.21
N LEU A 339 -24.95 15.66 -23.38
CA LEU A 339 -24.65 16.15 -22.04
C LEU A 339 -24.18 15.01 -21.10
N ARG A 340 -24.86 13.86 -21.12
CA ARG A 340 -24.43 12.65 -20.39
C ARG A 340 -23.07 12.13 -20.87
N ALA A 341 -22.81 12.11 -22.18
CA ALA A 341 -21.54 11.65 -22.74
C ALA A 341 -20.36 12.55 -22.32
N GLN A 342 -20.56 13.87 -22.26
CA GLN A 342 -19.55 14.79 -21.76
C GLN A 342 -19.31 14.62 -20.26
N LEU A 343 -20.38 14.51 -19.46
CA LEU A 343 -20.27 14.28 -18.02
C LEU A 343 -19.57 12.96 -17.69
N LYS A 344 -19.83 11.88 -18.42
CA LYS A 344 -19.17 10.56 -18.21
C LYS A 344 -17.63 10.62 -18.32
N ARG A 345 -17.07 11.60 -19.03
CA ARG A 345 -15.61 11.77 -19.16
C ARG A 345 -14.98 12.47 -17.95
N ILE A 346 -15.80 13.09 -17.10
CA ILE A 346 -15.38 14.01 -16.03
C ILE A 346 -15.84 13.50 -14.65
N LEU A 347 -17.09 13.03 -14.56
CA LEU A 347 -17.70 12.58 -13.32
C LEU A 347 -17.63 11.05 -13.17
N PRO A 348 -17.39 10.53 -11.95
CA PRO A 348 -17.51 9.11 -11.66
C PRO A 348 -18.98 8.66 -11.74
N PHE A 349 -19.20 7.37 -12.02
CA PHE A 349 -20.54 6.82 -12.33
C PHE A 349 -21.60 7.09 -11.25
N TYR A 350 -21.22 7.11 -9.96
CA TYR A 350 -22.15 7.32 -8.85
C TYR A 350 -22.58 8.79 -8.68
N MET A 351 -21.87 9.73 -9.31
CA MET A 351 -22.23 11.15 -9.39
C MET A 351 -23.02 11.47 -10.67
N MET A 352 -23.23 10.50 -11.56
CA MET A 352 -23.95 10.74 -12.81
C MET A 352 -25.45 10.95 -12.57
N PRO A 353 -26.02 12.08 -13.01
CA PRO A 353 -27.47 12.27 -13.01
C PRO A 353 -28.16 11.24 -13.90
N GLN A 354 -29.28 10.73 -13.42
CA GLN A 354 -30.12 9.76 -14.12
C GLN A 354 -31.19 10.47 -14.95
N PHE A 355 -31.57 11.67 -14.53
CA PHE A 355 -32.53 12.53 -15.21
C PHE A 355 -31.93 13.88 -15.53
N PHE A 356 -32.24 14.39 -16.71
CA PHE A 356 -31.86 15.72 -17.18
C PHE A 356 -33.14 16.49 -17.55
N VAL A 357 -33.54 17.43 -16.71
CA VAL A 357 -34.78 18.21 -16.90
C VAL A 357 -34.40 19.56 -17.50
N PHE A 358 -34.80 19.84 -18.74
CA PHE A 358 -34.54 21.14 -19.37
C PHE A 358 -35.62 22.15 -19.01
N LEU A 359 -35.20 23.32 -18.53
CA LEU A 359 -36.07 24.43 -18.14
C LEU A 359 -35.71 25.70 -18.91
N ASP A 360 -36.71 26.57 -19.11
CA ASP A 360 -36.46 27.91 -19.64
C ASP A 360 -35.83 28.85 -18.59
N LYS A 361 -36.13 28.63 -17.29
CA LYS A 361 -35.53 29.33 -16.14
C LYS A 361 -35.63 28.49 -14.86
N LEU A 362 -34.69 28.68 -13.93
CA LEU A 362 -34.78 28.09 -12.59
C LEU A 362 -35.78 28.86 -11.71
N PRO A 363 -36.58 28.19 -10.86
CA PRO A 363 -37.42 28.86 -9.87
C PRO A 363 -36.55 29.49 -8.79
N LEU A 364 -36.89 30.73 -8.39
CA LEU A 364 -36.15 31.50 -7.38
C LEU A 364 -37.08 31.87 -6.22
N LEU A 365 -36.54 31.91 -4.99
CA LEU A 365 -37.25 32.34 -3.79
C LEU A 365 -37.49 33.86 -3.85
N PRO A 366 -38.75 34.33 -3.70
CA PRO A 366 -39.09 35.76 -3.83
C PRO A 366 -38.33 36.70 -2.88
N ALA A 367 -37.91 36.22 -1.72
CA ALA A 367 -37.28 37.03 -0.68
C ALA A 367 -35.74 37.00 -0.67
N SER A 368 -35.10 36.09 -1.41
CA SER A 368 -33.63 35.93 -1.37
C SER A 368 -32.98 35.75 -2.74
N SER A 369 -33.77 35.64 -3.81
CA SER A 369 -33.29 35.34 -5.17
C SER A 369 -32.48 34.03 -5.30
N LYS A 370 -32.42 33.22 -4.24
CA LYS A 370 -31.80 31.88 -4.24
C LYS A 370 -32.70 30.90 -4.98
N ILE A 371 -32.11 29.86 -5.57
CA ILE A 371 -32.86 28.79 -6.24
C ILE A 371 -33.85 28.16 -5.25
N ASP A 372 -35.14 28.18 -5.61
CA ASP A 372 -36.18 27.50 -4.87
C ASP A 372 -36.26 26.03 -5.29
N ARG A 373 -35.35 25.22 -4.71
CA ARG A 373 -35.26 23.78 -5.00
C ARG A 373 -36.57 23.01 -4.69
N LYS A 374 -37.46 23.55 -3.86
CA LYS A 374 -38.75 22.92 -3.54
C LYS A 374 -39.81 23.15 -4.62
N SER A 375 -39.65 24.22 -5.41
CA SER A 375 -40.53 24.59 -6.51
C SER A 375 -40.03 24.08 -7.87
N LEU A 376 -38.99 23.24 -7.89
CA LEU A 376 -38.57 22.56 -9.10
C LEU A 376 -39.68 21.61 -9.57
N PRO A 377 -39.99 21.58 -10.89
CA PRO A 377 -41.02 20.69 -11.41
C PRO A 377 -40.63 19.23 -11.16
N PRO A 378 -41.60 18.32 -10.98
CA PRO A 378 -41.29 16.90 -10.84
C PRO A 378 -40.65 16.35 -12.11
N VAL A 379 -39.77 15.35 -11.96
CA VAL A 379 -39.17 14.62 -13.09
C VAL A 379 -40.22 13.82 -13.83
N ASP A 380 -40.27 13.95 -15.16
CA ASP A 380 -41.01 13.05 -16.04
C ASP A 380 -40.12 11.83 -16.33
N PHE A 381 -40.39 10.72 -15.65
CA PHE A 381 -39.57 9.50 -15.72
C PHE A 381 -39.51 8.87 -17.13
N GLU A 382 -40.43 9.24 -18.04
CA GLU A 382 -40.41 8.79 -19.43
C GLU A 382 -39.65 9.75 -20.35
N LYS A 383 -39.74 11.07 -20.11
CA LYS A 383 -39.18 12.09 -21.03
C LYS A 383 -37.85 12.69 -20.60
N ASP A 384 -37.55 12.68 -19.30
CA ASP A 384 -36.33 13.30 -18.75
C ASP A 384 -35.16 12.32 -18.58
N VAL A 385 -35.41 11.04 -18.85
CA VAL A 385 -34.38 10.00 -18.95
C VAL A 385 -33.60 10.14 -20.26
N VAL A 386 -32.37 9.63 -20.30
CA VAL A 386 -31.61 9.54 -21.55
C VAL A 386 -32.15 8.37 -22.37
N GLU A 387 -32.59 8.64 -23.60
CA GLU A 387 -33.06 7.60 -24.54
C GLU A 387 -31.92 6.61 -24.85
N ALA A 388 -32.24 5.30 -24.82
CA ALA A 388 -31.32 4.23 -25.21
C ALA A 388 -31.07 4.26 -26.72
N GLU A 389 -29.82 4.11 -27.16
CA GLU A 389 -29.46 4.08 -28.58
C GLU A 389 -29.73 2.72 -29.20
N ALA A 390 -29.42 1.64 -28.47
CA ALA A 390 -29.71 0.28 -28.87
C ALA A 390 -30.77 -0.35 -27.97
N LEU A 391 -31.89 -0.73 -28.58
CA LEU A 391 -32.97 -1.47 -27.92
C LEU A 391 -32.74 -2.98 -28.04
N PRO A 392 -33.23 -3.78 -27.07
CA PRO A 392 -33.13 -5.22 -27.12
C PRO A 392 -33.92 -5.78 -28.32
N GLN A 393 -33.23 -6.51 -29.20
CA GLN A 393 -33.78 -7.04 -30.44
C GLN A 393 -34.14 -8.53 -30.33
N THR A 394 -33.44 -9.30 -29.49
CA THR A 394 -33.72 -10.74 -29.31
C THR A 394 -34.57 -11.01 -28.06
N PRO A 395 -35.31 -12.14 -27.99
CA PRO A 395 -36.04 -12.54 -26.77
C PRO A 395 -35.13 -12.68 -25.54
N THR A 396 -33.86 -13.06 -25.76
CA THR A 396 -32.84 -13.19 -24.70
C THR A 396 -32.36 -11.82 -24.24
N GLU A 397 -32.08 -10.89 -25.16
CA GLU A 397 -31.76 -9.50 -24.82
C GLU A 397 -32.91 -8.81 -24.07
N GLN A 398 -34.16 -9.07 -24.46
CA GLN A 398 -35.34 -8.49 -23.78
C GLN A 398 -35.46 -8.98 -22.33
N LYS A 399 -35.23 -10.27 -22.09
CA LYS A 399 -35.22 -10.84 -20.73
C LYS A 399 -34.01 -10.35 -19.93
N LEU A 400 -32.81 -10.33 -20.50
CA LEU A 400 -31.62 -9.81 -19.84
C LEU A 400 -31.76 -8.33 -19.49
N ALA A 401 -32.27 -7.50 -20.40
CA ALA A 401 -32.53 -6.08 -20.15
C ALA A 401 -33.51 -5.88 -18.98
N ARG A 402 -34.54 -6.73 -18.87
CA ARG A 402 -35.45 -6.74 -17.72
C ARG A 402 -34.73 -7.07 -16.42
N ILE A 403 -33.93 -8.14 -16.39
CA ILE A 403 -33.18 -8.54 -15.18
C ILE A 403 -32.17 -7.45 -14.78
N TRP A 404 -31.47 -6.83 -15.75
CA TRP A 404 -30.59 -5.68 -15.49
C TRP A 404 -31.37 -4.50 -14.91
N GLY A 405 -32.50 -4.14 -15.51
CA GLY A 405 -33.36 -3.06 -15.04
C GLY A 405 -33.86 -3.29 -13.61
N GLU A 406 -34.23 -4.52 -13.26
CA GLU A 406 -34.64 -4.90 -11.91
C GLU A 406 -33.48 -4.78 -10.89
N VAL A 407 -32.27 -5.21 -11.26
CA VAL A 407 -31.12 -5.22 -10.35
C VAL A 407 -30.49 -3.84 -10.19
N LEU A 408 -30.49 -3.03 -11.25
CA LEU A 408 -29.92 -1.68 -11.26
C LEU A 408 -30.94 -0.58 -10.97
N HIS A 409 -32.22 -0.95 -10.82
CA HIS A 409 -33.36 -0.05 -10.64
C HIS A 409 -33.45 1.00 -11.77
N LEU A 410 -33.27 0.56 -13.01
CA LEU A 410 -33.32 1.38 -14.22
C LEU A 410 -34.59 1.11 -15.02
N VAL A 411 -35.25 2.18 -15.46
CA VAL A 411 -36.48 2.11 -16.27
C VAL A 411 -36.18 1.90 -17.76
N ASN A 412 -35.11 2.53 -18.26
CA ASN A 412 -34.61 2.37 -19.63
C ASN A 412 -33.14 1.97 -19.58
N LEU A 413 -32.76 1.02 -20.44
CA LEU A 413 -31.41 0.49 -20.53
C LEU A 413 -31.01 0.36 -22.00
N ASP A 414 -29.83 0.86 -22.32
CA ASP A 414 -29.19 0.62 -23.61
C ASP A 414 -28.49 -0.74 -23.56
N VAL A 415 -28.80 -1.61 -24.52
CA VAL A 415 -28.25 -2.98 -24.51
C VAL A 415 -26.74 -3.04 -24.73
N GLN A 416 -26.13 -1.95 -25.21
CA GLN A 416 -24.69 -1.82 -25.36
C GLN A 416 -24.00 -1.11 -24.19
N GLU A 417 -24.75 -0.56 -23.22
CA GLU A 417 -24.14 0.00 -22.02
C GLU A 417 -23.70 -1.14 -21.06
N SER A 418 -22.47 -1.02 -20.57
CA SER A 418 -21.89 -1.96 -19.61
C SER A 418 -22.65 -1.91 -18.28
N PHE A 419 -22.88 -3.08 -17.69
CA PHE A 419 -23.45 -3.25 -16.35
C PHE A 419 -22.72 -2.39 -15.31
N PHE A 420 -21.39 -2.27 -15.44
CA PHE A 420 -20.56 -1.51 -14.51
C PHE A 420 -20.67 0.01 -14.74
N ASP A 421 -20.79 0.44 -15.99
CA ASP A 421 -20.99 1.86 -16.34
C ASP A 421 -22.36 2.37 -15.91
N LEU A 422 -23.33 1.46 -15.81
CA LEU A 422 -24.67 1.71 -15.27
C LEU A 422 -24.71 1.74 -13.72
N GLY A 423 -23.56 1.52 -13.08
CA GLY A 423 -23.39 1.53 -11.63
C GLY A 423 -23.58 0.18 -10.95
N GLY A 424 -23.49 -0.91 -11.72
CA GLY A 424 -23.34 -2.26 -11.19
C GLY A 424 -21.99 -2.43 -10.49
N HIS A 425 -22.00 -3.05 -9.32
CA HIS A 425 -20.79 -3.42 -8.58
C HIS A 425 -20.86 -4.90 -8.16
N SER A 426 -19.79 -5.46 -7.60
CA SER A 426 -19.65 -6.90 -7.31
C SER A 426 -20.84 -7.55 -6.59
N LEU A 427 -21.50 -6.84 -5.66
CA LEU A 427 -22.69 -7.33 -4.96
C LEU A 427 -23.93 -7.37 -5.86
N LEU A 428 -24.17 -6.32 -6.66
CA LEU A 428 -25.26 -6.29 -7.65
C LEU A 428 -24.99 -7.27 -8.79
N ALA A 429 -23.73 -7.39 -9.22
CA ALA A 429 -23.26 -8.34 -10.21
C ALA A 429 -23.52 -9.79 -9.77
N THR A 430 -23.33 -10.10 -8.48
CA THR A 430 -23.66 -11.40 -7.91
C THR A 430 -25.17 -11.65 -7.92
N ARG A 431 -25.99 -10.64 -7.56
CA ARG A 431 -27.47 -10.74 -7.62
C ARG A 431 -27.97 -10.92 -9.05
N LEU A 432 -27.38 -10.19 -9.99
CA LEU A 432 -27.62 -10.27 -11.42
C LEU A 432 -27.40 -11.68 -11.93
N LEU A 433 -26.20 -12.22 -11.72
CA LEU A 433 -25.85 -13.56 -12.18
C LEU A 433 -26.70 -14.64 -11.54
N ASN A 434 -27.05 -14.52 -10.26
CA ASN A 434 -27.97 -15.45 -9.62
C ASN A 434 -29.35 -15.45 -10.29
N LYS A 435 -29.89 -14.28 -10.64
CA LYS A 435 -31.17 -14.15 -11.37
C LYS A 435 -31.06 -14.70 -12.80
N VAL A 436 -30.02 -14.33 -13.53
CA VAL A 436 -29.77 -14.82 -14.90
C VAL A 436 -29.63 -16.34 -14.91
N ASN A 437 -28.82 -16.91 -14.01
CA ASN A 437 -28.63 -18.36 -13.93
C ASN A 437 -29.90 -19.10 -13.56
N ALA A 438 -30.72 -18.54 -12.66
CA ALA A 438 -32.01 -19.10 -12.32
C ALA A 438 -33.00 -19.06 -13.51
N GLU A 439 -33.03 -17.94 -14.25
CA GLU A 439 -34.03 -17.69 -15.29
C GLU A 439 -33.69 -18.34 -16.64
N PHE A 440 -32.41 -18.47 -16.96
CA PHE A 440 -31.91 -19.08 -18.19
C PHE A 440 -31.33 -20.49 -17.99
N CYS A 441 -31.38 -21.03 -16.76
CA CYS A 441 -30.74 -22.30 -16.38
C CYS A 441 -29.27 -22.38 -16.80
N SER A 442 -28.55 -21.25 -16.74
CA SER A 442 -27.13 -21.13 -17.10
C SER A 442 -26.22 -21.28 -15.88
N GLN A 443 -24.90 -21.42 -16.12
CA GLN A 443 -23.87 -21.47 -15.09
C GLN A 443 -22.87 -20.30 -15.26
N LEU A 444 -23.37 -19.10 -15.51
CA LEU A 444 -22.56 -17.90 -15.66
C LEU A 444 -21.95 -17.50 -14.32
N ILE A 445 -20.64 -17.31 -14.29
CA ILE A 445 -19.89 -16.85 -13.12
C ILE A 445 -19.45 -15.39 -13.30
N MET A 446 -18.89 -14.78 -12.26
CA MET A 446 -18.46 -13.38 -12.29
C MET A 446 -17.57 -13.05 -13.49
N ARG A 447 -16.69 -13.97 -13.86
CA ARG A 447 -15.83 -13.86 -15.04
C ARG A 447 -16.62 -13.63 -16.34
N ASP A 448 -17.75 -14.32 -16.52
CA ASP A 448 -18.55 -14.25 -17.74
C ASP A 448 -19.23 -12.87 -17.87
N LEU A 449 -19.65 -12.28 -16.76
CA LEU A 449 -20.15 -10.90 -16.73
C LEU A 449 -19.08 -9.85 -17.03
N PHE A 450 -17.83 -10.07 -16.63
CA PHE A 450 -16.74 -9.18 -17.02
C PHE A 450 -16.35 -9.33 -18.49
N ALA A 451 -16.45 -10.55 -19.05
CA ALA A 451 -16.16 -10.82 -20.45
C ALA A 451 -17.25 -10.27 -21.39
N ALA A 452 -18.51 -10.30 -20.95
CA ALA A 452 -19.66 -9.81 -21.70
C ALA A 452 -20.49 -8.84 -20.85
N PRO A 453 -19.99 -7.63 -20.54
CA PRO A 453 -20.60 -6.75 -19.54
C PRO A 453 -21.86 -6.05 -20.01
N THR A 454 -22.29 -6.22 -21.26
CA THR A 454 -23.48 -5.59 -21.84
C THR A 454 -24.58 -6.61 -22.07
N VAL A 455 -25.84 -6.16 -22.10
CA VAL A 455 -26.99 -7.04 -22.39
C VAL A 455 -26.85 -7.68 -23.77
N TYR A 456 -26.35 -6.93 -24.76
CA TYR A 456 -26.08 -7.44 -26.10
C TYR A 456 -25.02 -8.56 -26.11
N ALA A 457 -23.88 -8.32 -25.47
CA ALA A 457 -22.79 -9.30 -25.44
C ALA A 457 -23.18 -10.57 -24.68
N MET A 458 -23.90 -10.41 -23.56
CA MET A 458 -24.37 -11.56 -22.78
C MET A 458 -25.52 -12.29 -23.45
N GLY A 459 -26.39 -11.57 -24.18
CA GLY A 459 -27.44 -12.17 -25.00
C GLY A 459 -26.87 -13.10 -26.06
N LYS A 460 -25.82 -12.66 -26.77
CA LYS A 460 -25.08 -13.52 -27.70
C LYS A 460 -24.48 -14.75 -27.04
N GLN A 461 -23.87 -14.59 -25.86
CA GLN A 461 -23.27 -15.69 -25.12
C GLN A 461 -24.30 -16.74 -24.68
N LEU A 462 -25.52 -16.31 -24.31
CA LEU A 462 -26.62 -17.19 -23.91
C LEU A 462 -27.35 -17.83 -25.10
N ASP A 463 -27.43 -17.14 -26.25
CA ASP A 463 -28.09 -17.62 -27.47
C ASP A 463 -27.26 -18.66 -28.26
N GLY A 464 -26.08 -19.04 -27.76
CA GLY A 464 -25.29 -20.16 -28.29
C GLY A 464 -24.55 -19.90 -29.60
N ALA A 465 -24.56 -18.67 -30.11
CA ALA A 465 -23.73 -18.25 -31.23
C ALA A 465 -22.40 -17.72 -30.69
N GLU A 466 -21.39 -18.60 -30.65
CA GLU A 466 -20.05 -18.37 -30.12
C GLU A 466 -20.00 -18.22 -28.58
N ARG A 467 -19.55 -19.29 -27.90
CA ARG A 467 -18.67 -19.05 -26.75
C ARG A 467 -17.46 -18.32 -27.32
N ALA A 468 -17.48 -16.99 -27.32
CA ALA A 468 -16.33 -16.20 -27.71
C ALA A 468 -15.13 -16.73 -26.94
N SER A 469 -14.17 -17.29 -27.69
CA SER A 469 -12.85 -17.63 -27.18
C SER A 469 -12.29 -16.40 -26.45
N PRO A 470 -11.73 -16.54 -25.23
CA PRO A 470 -11.24 -15.41 -24.43
C PRO A 470 -9.86 -14.95 -24.92
N GLU A 471 -9.77 -14.61 -26.21
CA GLU A 471 -8.61 -13.98 -26.83
C GLU A 471 -9.10 -12.74 -27.55
N GLN A 472 -9.44 -11.70 -26.78
CA GLN A 472 -9.01 -10.39 -27.25
C GLN A 472 -7.54 -10.32 -26.84
N ASP A 473 -6.64 -10.44 -27.81
CA ASP A 473 -5.27 -9.96 -27.67
C ASP A 473 -5.35 -8.55 -27.11
N VAL A 474 -5.04 -8.40 -25.82
CA VAL A 474 -4.89 -7.08 -25.23
C VAL A 474 -3.62 -6.53 -25.85
N ASP A 475 -3.77 -5.58 -26.78
CA ASP A 475 -2.63 -4.85 -27.31
C ASP A 475 -1.97 -4.07 -26.17
N LEU A 476 -0.94 -4.67 -25.57
CA LEU A 476 -0.29 -4.15 -24.38
C LEU A 476 0.40 -2.82 -24.66
N GLU A 477 0.97 -2.63 -25.85
CA GLU A 477 1.58 -1.36 -26.23
C GLU A 477 0.52 -0.27 -26.34
N GLN A 478 -0.62 -0.57 -26.98
CA GLN A 478 -1.72 0.38 -27.02
C GLN A 478 -2.27 0.68 -25.63
N GLN A 479 -2.33 -0.28 -24.71
CA GLN A 479 -2.71 -0.01 -23.31
C GLN A 479 -1.69 0.88 -22.60
N VAL A 480 -0.39 0.69 -22.83
CA VAL A 480 0.64 1.59 -22.29
C VAL A 480 0.41 3.00 -22.84
N ASP A 481 0.24 3.16 -24.15
CA ASP A 481 0.04 4.46 -24.79
C ASP A 481 -1.23 5.18 -24.29
N ASN A 482 -2.33 4.45 -24.12
CA ASN A 482 -3.60 4.99 -23.63
C ASN A 482 -3.51 5.56 -22.20
N HIS A 483 -2.57 5.06 -21.40
CA HIS A 483 -2.41 5.44 -19.99
C HIS A 483 -1.17 6.28 -19.72
N ASP A 484 -0.28 6.40 -20.70
CA ASP A 484 0.95 7.16 -20.60
C ASP A 484 0.68 8.67 -20.50
N LEU A 485 1.25 9.32 -19.50
CA LEU A 485 1.12 10.76 -19.25
C LEU A 485 2.13 11.53 -20.10
N HIS A 486 2.09 11.33 -21.42
CA HIS A 486 3.06 11.87 -22.38
C HIS A 486 3.11 13.41 -22.43
N ASP A 487 2.02 14.09 -22.08
CA ASP A 487 1.95 15.56 -22.01
C ASP A 487 2.80 16.16 -20.87
N ASN A 488 3.14 15.36 -19.84
CA ASN A 488 3.98 15.79 -18.72
C ASN A 488 5.47 15.61 -19.08
N VAL A 489 5.98 16.43 -20.00
CA VAL A 489 7.38 16.38 -20.44
C VAL A 489 8.30 16.97 -19.35
N MET A 490 9.21 16.15 -18.82
CA MET A 490 10.26 16.56 -17.88
C MET A 490 11.64 16.62 -18.58
N ASP A 491 12.60 17.33 -17.98
CA ASP A 491 13.92 17.55 -18.56
C ASP A 491 14.89 16.39 -18.23
N LEU A 492 15.40 15.70 -19.25
CA LEU A 492 16.38 14.61 -19.13
C LEU A 492 17.65 15.03 -18.37
N HIS A 493 18.03 16.31 -18.43
CA HIS A 493 19.21 16.86 -17.75
C HIS A 493 19.05 16.85 -16.21
N LEU A 494 17.83 16.78 -15.68
CA LEU A 494 17.58 16.67 -14.24
C LEU A 494 18.20 15.40 -13.65
N ARG A 495 18.16 14.28 -14.36
CA ARG A 495 18.76 13.01 -13.90
C ARG A 495 20.27 13.14 -13.68
N ALA A 496 20.97 13.75 -14.62
CA ALA A 496 22.39 14.02 -14.51
C ALA A 496 22.69 15.00 -13.37
N PHE A 497 21.85 16.02 -13.19
CA PHE A 497 21.96 16.99 -12.10
C PHE A 497 21.85 16.32 -10.71
N TRP A 498 20.85 15.46 -10.48
CA TRP A 498 20.68 14.78 -9.18
C TRP A 498 21.87 13.88 -8.84
N ARG A 499 22.37 13.12 -9.83
CA ARG A 499 23.55 12.26 -9.68
C ARG A 499 24.81 13.06 -9.34
N ALA A 500 25.08 14.14 -10.06
CA ALA A 500 26.29 14.95 -9.88
C ALA A 500 26.31 15.71 -8.55
N THR A 501 25.15 16.12 -8.04
CA THR A 501 25.05 16.95 -6.83
C THR A 501 24.95 16.16 -5.53
N GLY A 502 24.68 14.85 -5.61
CA GLY A 502 24.42 14.03 -4.43
C GLY A 502 23.18 14.47 -3.63
N PHE A 503 22.28 15.24 -4.25
CA PHE A 503 21.19 15.99 -3.62
C PHE A 503 20.37 15.15 -2.63
N TRP A 504 20.01 13.92 -3.01
CA TRP A 504 19.07 13.10 -2.25
C TRP A 504 19.66 12.51 -0.97
N LYS A 505 20.95 12.13 -0.97
CA LYS A 505 21.65 11.64 0.24
C LYS A 505 21.57 12.64 1.40
N ARG A 506 21.52 13.94 1.11
CA ARG A 506 21.41 15.00 2.12
C ARG A 506 19.98 15.22 2.63
N ARG A 507 18.95 14.86 1.85
CA ARG A 507 17.54 15.19 2.12
C ARG A 507 16.79 14.08 2.86
N PHE A 508 17.18 12.81 2.68
CA PHE A 508 16.37 11.68 3.15
C PHE A 508 16.18 11.60 4.68
N ALA A 509 17.18 12.03 5.47
CA ALA A 509 17.18 11.90 6.94
C ALA A 509 15.93 12.44 7.65
N ASN A 510 15.22 13.42 7.06
CA ASN A 510 13.99 14.02 7.60
C ASN A 510 12.79 13.93 6.63
N SER A 511 12.82 12.98 5.69
CA SER A 511 11.82 12.90 4.62
C SER A 511 10.50 12.25 5.07
N SER A 512 9.39 12.72 4.48
CA SER A 512 8.07 12.08 4.59
C SER A 512 7.90 11.05 3.46
N VAL A 513 7.69 9.79 3.79
CA VAL A 513 7.54 8.68 2.84
C VAL A 513 6.07 8.28 2.73
N PHE A 514 5.55 8.22 1.50
CA PHE A 514 4.22 7.69 1.23
C PHE A 514 4.30 6.25 0.75
N LEU A 515 3.78 5.34 1.56
CA LEU A 515 3.74 3.91 1.29
C LEU A 515 2.33 3.48 0.87
N THR A 516 2.23 2.84 -0.29
CA THR A 516 1.00 2.14 -0.72
C THR A 516 1.19 0.63 -0.63
N GLY A 517 0.12 -0.10 -0.35
CA GLY A 517 0.16 -1.56 -0.24
C GLY A 517 0.69 -2.05 1.11
N VAL A 518 0.66 -1.20 2.14
CA VAL A 518 1.21 -1.52 3.49
C VAL A 518 0.58 -2.76 4.13
N THR A 519 -0.67 -3.09 3.81
CA THR A 519 -1.36 -4.29 4.31
C THR A 519 -1.03 -5.55 3.51
N GLY A 520 -0.20 -5.43 2.46
CA GLY A 520 0.32 -6.56 1.70
C GLY A 520 1.52 -7.19 2.41
N TYR A 521 1.91 -8.38 1.95
CA TYR A 521 3.00 -9.15 2.57
C TYR A 521 4.32 -8.37 2.59
N LEU A 522 4.82 -7.96 1.42
CA LEU A 522 6.01 -7.12 1.31
C LEU A 522 5.81 -5.71 1.90
N GLY A 523 4.66 -5.09 1.67
CA GLY A 523 4.40 -3.71 2.15
C GLY A 523 4.51 -3.58 3.67
N SER A 524 4.07 -4.61 4.41
CA SER A 524 4.20 -4.65 5.87
C SER A 524 5.67 -4.75 6.33
N GLN A 525 6.50 -5.49 5.59
CA GLN A 525 7.94 -5.62 5.84
C GLN A 525 8.68 -4.33 5.51
N LEU A 526 8.33 -3.67 4.39
CA LEU A 526 8.87 -2.36 4.02
C LEU A 526 8.58 -1.32 5.11
N MET A 527 7.36 -1.31 5.64
CA MET A 527 6.98 -0.43 6.74
C MET A 527 7.80 -0.71 8.01
N ALA A 528 7.91 -1.99 8.39
CA ALA A 528 8.68 -2.38 9.57
C ALA A 528 10.16 -1.98 9.43
N GLU A 529 10.78 -2.26 8.28
CA GLU A 529 12.17 -1.92 8.03
C GLU A 529 12.41 -0.40 8.00
N LEU A 530 11.52 0.37 7.35
CA LEU A 530 11.60 1.84 7.35
C LEU A 530 11.53 2.41 8.76
N LEU A 531 10.60 1.93 9.60
CA LEU A 531 10.47 2.39 10.97
C LEU A 531 11.66 1.95 11.83
N LEU A 532 12.13 0.71 11.71
CA LEU A 532 13.21 0.21 12.56
C LEU A 532 14.59 0.76 12.19
N LYS A 533 14.80 1.19 10.93
CA LYS A 533 16.13 1.64 10.45
C LYS A 533 16.25 3.12 10.15
N THR A 534 15.14 3.86 10.14
CA THR A 534 15.15 5.29 9.79
C THR A 534 14.27 6.07 10.76
N ASP A 535 14.48 7.39 10.81
CA ASP A 535 13.65 8.33 11.58
C ASP A 535 12.53 8.98 10.72
N THR A 536 12.27 8.43 9.53
CA THR A 536 11.28 8.99 8.59
C THR A 536 9.86 8.95 9.14
N ARG A 537 9.03 9.90 8.67
CA ARG A 537 7.57 9.89 8.88
C ARG A 537 6.93 9.10 7.74
N LEU A 538 6.04 8.17 8.06
CA LEU A 538 5.34 7.35 7.07
C LEU A 538 3.89 7.79 6.97
N THR A 539 3.43 8.05 5.75
CA THR A 539 2.01 8.06 5.43
C THR A 539 1.67 6.76 4.71
N CYS A 540 0.59 6.09 5.13
CA CYS A 540 0.18 4.80 4.59
C CYS A 540 -1.24 4.88 4.04
N LEU A 541 -1.41 4.62 2.73
CA LEU A 541 -2.73 4.55 2.11
C LEU A 541 -3.31 3.14 2.29
N ILE A 542 -4.50 3.06 2.89
CA ILE A 542 -5.20 1.79 3.13
C ILE A 542 -6.63 1.89 2.60
N ARG A 543 -7.03 0.93 1.78
CA ARG A 543 -8.41 0.82 1.29
C ARG A 543 -9.35 0.42 2.43
N GLU A 544 -10.54 0.99 2.48
CA GLU A 544 -11.61 0.48 3.35
C GLU A 544 -12.15 -0.85 2.80
N SER A 545 -12.04 -1.92 3.59
CA SER A 545 -12.46 -3.28 3.23
C SER A 545 -13.92 -3.56 3.56
N SER A 546 -14.42 -2.98 4.65
CA SER A 546 -15.76 -3.21 5.20
C SER A 546 -16.19 -2.02 6.07
N PRO A 547 -17.49 -1.69 6.15
CA PRO A 547 -18.01 -0.70 7.10
C PRO A 547 -17.68 -1.01 8.57
N ASP A 548 -17.44 -2.28 8.89
CA ASP A 548 -17.23 -2.76 10.27
C ASP A 548 -15.76 -2.82 10.70
N GLU A 549 -14.81 -2.61 9.76
CA GLU A 549 -13.37 -2.67 10.02
C GLU A 549 -12.70 -1.32 9.69
N THR A 550 -12.18 -0.64 10.71
CA THR A 550 -11.42 0.60 10.52
C THR A 550 -10.07 0.34 9.83
N ILE A 551 -9.56 1.32 9.09
CA ILE A 551 -8.24 1.23 8.42
C ILE A 551 -7.07 0.93 9.39
N LEU A 552 -7.16 1.41 10.64
CA LEU A 552 -6.19 1.11 11.68
C LEU A 552 -6.28 -0.34 12.16
N GLN A 553 -7.50 -0.86 12.35
CA GLN A 553 -7.69 -2.28 12.67
C GLN A 553 -7.13 -3.15 11.55
N ARG A 554 -7.40 -2.83 10.28
CA ARG A 554 -6.85 -3.55 9.12
C ARG A 554 -5.32 -3.56 9.11
N LEU A 555 -4.68 -2.42 9.40
CA LEU A 555 -3.23 -2.33 9.54
C LEU A 555 -2.69 -3.24 10.65
N PHE A 556 -3.25 -3.14 11.85
CA PHE A 556 -2.81 -3.95 12.99
C PHE A 556 -3.09 -5.44 12.81
N THR A 557 -4.20 -5.81 12.16
CA THR A 557 -4.50 -7.19 11.77
C THR A 557 -3.47 -7.71 10.78
N SER A 558 -3.13 -6.93 9.75
CA SER A 558 -2.09 -7.31 8.78
C SER A 558 -0.72 -7.50 9.44
N LEU A 559 -0.29 -6.57 10.29
CA LEU A 559 0.99 -6.67 11.01
C LEU A 559 1.03 -7.88 11.94
N ARG A 560 -0.09 -8.19 12.60
CA ARG A 560 -0.23 -9.37 13.46
C ARG A 560 -0.13 -10.67 12.64
N ASN A 561 -0.86 -10.74 11.53
CA ASN A 561 -0.86 -11.92 10.66
C ASN A 561 0.53 -12.18 10.09
N ASN A 562 1.26 -11.13 9.73
CA ASN A 562 2.63 -11.21 9.22
C ASN A 562 3.69 -11.36 10.33
N GLY A 563 3.29 -11.44 11.60
CA GLY A 563 4.20 -11.66 12.75
C GLY A 563 5.01 -10.44 13.21
N LEU A 564 4.75 -9.25 12.66
CA LEU A 564 5.57 -8.05 12.85
C LEU A 564 5.17 -7.18 14.05
N LEU A 565 4.07 -7.50 14.73
CA LEU A 565 3.48 -6.63 15.75
C LEU A 565 4.19 -6.70 17.12
N THR A 566 5.41 -6.16 17.20
CA THR A 566 6.18 -6.01 18.45
C THR A 566 5.80 -4.75 19.23
N ASN A 567 6.16 -4.67 20.51
CA ASN A 567 5.92 -3.48 21.33
C ASN A 567 6.65 -2.25 20.79
N ASP A 568 7.90 -2.42 20.34
CA ASP A 568 8.69 -1.34 19.76
C ASP A 568 8.05 -0.80 18.49
N LEU A 569 7.61 -1.69 17.58
CA LEU A 569 6.96 -1.27 16.35
C LEU A 569 5.63 -0.55 16.63
N ARG A 570 4.85 -0.96 17.64
CA ARG A 570 3.61 -0.26 18.04
C ARG A 570 3.86 1.19 18.46
N ASN A 571 4.94 1.43 19.21
CA ASN A 571 5.30 2.78 19.64
C ASN A 571 5.72 3.63 18.44
N LEU A 572 6.58 3.11 17.56
CA LEU A 572 7.00 3.81 16.35
C LEU A 572 5.83 4.10 15.40
N ILE A 573 4.85 3.20 15.30
CA ILE A 573 3.62 3.42 14.54
C ILE A 573 2.83 4.60 15.11
N ARG A 574 2.64 4.64 16.43
CA ARG A 574 1.91 5.73 17.09
C ARG A 574 2.56 7.09 16.84
N ASP A 575 3.89 7.13 16.84
CA ASP A 575 4.63 8.39 16.80
C ASP A 575 4.90 8.90 15.38
N ARG A 576 5.07 7.99 14.41
CA ARG A 576 5.59 8.33 13.07
C ARG A 576 4.72 7.90 11.89
N VAL A 577 3.62 7.20 12.11
CA VAL A 577 2.77 6.70 11.02
C VAL A 577 1.42 7.43 10.98
N ARG A 578 1.12 8.04 9.84
CA ARG A 578 -0.21 8.54 9.48
C ARG A 578 -0.88 7.53 8.54
N VAL A 579 -2.08 7.08 8.88
CA VAL A 579 -2.88 6.20 8.00
C VAL A 579 -3.96 7.03 7.32
N VAL A 580 -4.14 6.83 6.02
CA VAL A 580 -5.12 7.54 5.19
C VAL A 580 -6.01 6.52 4.50
N ALA A 581 -7.33 6.69 4.60
CA ALA A 581 -8.30 5.87 3.86
C ALA A 581 -8.31 6.31 2.39
N GLY A 582 -8.12 5.37 1.47
CA GLY A 582 -8.23 5.66 0.05
C GLY A 582 -7.90 4.47 -0.84
N ASP A 583 -8.13 4.65 -2.14
CA ASP A 583 -7.97 3.64 -3.16
C ASP A 583 -7.18 4.18 -4.35
N ILE A 584 -5.99 3.61 -4.60
CA ILE A 584 -5.13 4.04 -5.69
C ILE A 584 -5.82 4.00 -7.07
N ALA A 585 -6.79 3.10 -7.28
CA ALA A 585 -7.49 2.96 -8.54
C ALA A 585 -8.39 4.16 -8.86
N LEU A 586 -8.80 4.91 -7.84
CA LEU A 586 -9.66 6.07 -7.98
C LEU A 586 -8.84 7.33 -8.30
N PHE A 587 -9.46 8.27 -9.00
CA PHE A 587 -8.88 9.60 -9.22
C PHE A 587 -8.47 10.22 -7.88
N GLN A 588 -7.26 10.79 -7.83
CA GLN A 588 -6.65 11.32 -6.61
C GLN A 588 -6.66 10.36 -5.40
N PHE A 589 -6.58 9.06 -5.67
CA PHE A 589 -6.67 7.99 -4.67
C PHE A 589 -8.00 7.94 -3.91
N GLY A 590 -9.07 8.56 -4.43
CA GLY A 590 -10.35 8.68 -3.74
C GLY A 590 -10.31 9.62 -2.54
N LEU A 591 -9.27 10.45 -2.42
CA LEU A 591 -9.13 11.48 -1.40
C LEU A 591 -9.89 12.74 -1.81
N SER A 592 -10.16 13.61 -0.84
CA SER A 592 -10.59 14.97 -1.13
C SER A 592 -9.47 15.73 -1.87
N ASP A 593 -9.82 16.72 -2.69
CA ASP A 593 -8.84 17.56 -3.39
C ASP A 593 -7.83 18.18 -2.38
N GLU A 594 -8.30 18.57 -1.21
CA GLU A 594 -7.47 19.09 -0.12
C GLU A 594 -6.48 18.07 0.41
N ASP A 595 -6.93 16.87 0.76
CA ASP A 595 -6.05 15.83 1.28
C ASP A 595 -5.02 15.43 0.23
N TYR A 596 -5.43 15.31 -1.03
CA TYR A 596 -4.53 15.01 -2.14
C TYR A 596 -3.51 16.14 -2.36
N HIS A 597 -3.94 17.40 -2.35
CA HIS A 597 -3.06 18.56 -2.45
C HIS A 597 -2.11 18.66 -1.24
N PHE A 598 -2.61 18.50 -0.02
CA PHE A 598 -1.81 18.49 1.19
C PHE A 598 -0.74 17.41 1.14
N LEU A 599 -1.13 16.16 0.85
CA LEU A 599 -0.20 15.04 0.75
C LEU A 599 0.82 15.26 -0.36
N SER A 600 0.41 15.80 -1.51
CA SER A 600 1.36 16.06 -2.60
C SER A 600 2.38 17.17 -2.27
N TYR A 601 2.11 18.04 -1.30
CA TYR A 601 3.08 18.98 -0.72
C TYR A 601 3.92 18.39 0.43
N ASP A 602 3.32 17.58 1.30
CA ASP A 602 4.00 17.02 2.48
C ASP A 602 4.95 15.87 2.10
N ILE A 603 4.49 14.93 1.26
CA ILE A 603 5.23 13.72 0.90
C ILE A 603 6.46 14.04 0.05
N ASP A 604 7.64 13.63 0.52
CA ASP A 604 8.90 13.79 -0.19
C ASP A 604 9.23 12.61 -1.10
N VAL A 605 8.84 11.39 -0.73
CA VAL A 605 9.19 10.15 -1.44
C VAL A 605 7.97 9.25 -1.58
N MET A 606 7.80 8.63 -2.75
CA MET A 606 6.77 7.65 -3.01
C MET A 606 7.35 6.23 -3.05
N LEU A 607 6.84 5.34 -2.20
CA LEU A 607 7.14 3.91 -2.22
C LEU A 607 5.86 3.14 -2.60
N HIS A 608 5.80 2.68 -3.84
CA HIS A 608 4.62 2.05 -4.42
C HIS A 608 4.73 0.53 -4.45
N SER A 609 4.05 -0.16 -3.52
CA SER A 609 4.00 -1.62 -3.40
C SER A 609 2.57 -2.17 -3.50
N ALA A 610 1.57 -1.33 -3.75
CA ALA A 610 0.19 -1.78 -3.91
C ALA A 610 0.01 -2.48 -5.27
N ALA A 611 -0.51 -3.70 -5.22
CA ALA A 611 -0.95 -4.46 -6.37
C ALA A 611 -2.10 -5.39 -5.95
N TYR A 612 -2.97 -5.72 -6.89
CA TYR A 612 -3.89 -6.84 -6.73
C TYR A 612 -3.30 -8.06 -7.43
N VAL A 613 -2.86 -9.03 -6.62
CA VAL A 613 -2.19 -10.24 -7.07
C VAL A 613 -3.23 -11.34 -7.21
N ASN A 614 -3.56 -11.69 -8.46
CA ASN A 614 -4.44 -12.81 -8.78
C ASN A 614 -4.05 -13.37 -10.15
N LEU A 615 -3.43 -14.54 -10.16
CA LEU A 615 -2.89 -15.19 -11.37
C LEU A 615 -3.98 -15.76 -12.30
N ILE A 616 -5.24 -15.75 -11.88
CA ILE A 616 -6.38 -16.33 -12.62
C ILE A 616 -7.19 -15.23 -13.31
N TYR A 617 -7.13 -14.00 -12.80
CA TYR A 617 -7.99 -12.92 -13.26
C TYR A 617 -7.50 -12.39 -14.61
N PRO A 618 -8.42 -12.09 -15.55
CA PRO A 618 -8.05 -11.47 -16.81
C PRO A 618 -7.55 -10.03 -16.58
N TYR A 619 -6.82 -9.50 -17.56
CA TYR A 619 -6.24 -8.16 -17.51
C TYR A 619 -7.24 -7.09 -17.05
N GLN A 620 -8.46 -7.09 -17.59
CA GLN A 620 -9.50 -6.10 -17.30
C GLN A 620 -9.90 -6.07 -15.81
N ALA A 621 -9.86 -7.21 -15.13
CA ALA A 621 -10.19 -7.29 -13.69
C ALA A 621 -9.06 -6.74 -12.80
N LEU A 622 -7.83 -6.71 -13.31
CA LEU A 622 -6.64 -6.23 -12.59
C LEU A 622 -6.25 -4.80 -12.98
N HIS A 623 -6.72 -4.34 -14.14
CA HIS A 623 -6.44 -3.05 -14.76
C HIS A 623 -6.62 -1.86 -13.81
N GLY A 624 -7.75 -1.78 -13.10
CA GLY A 624 -8.05 -0.63 -12.25
C GLY A 624 -6.99 -0.40 -11.15
N ILE A 625 -6.57 -1.46 -10.47
CA ILE A 625 -5.62 -1.34 -9.36
C ILE A 625 -4.18 -1.30 -9.87
N ASN A 626 -3.82 -2.21 -10.77
CA ASN A 626 -2.44 -2.39 -11.20
C ASN A 626 -2.01 -1.34 -12.23
N VAL A 627 -2.89 -0.94 -13.15
CA VAL A 627 -2.56 0.00 -14.23
C VAL A 627 -3.00 1.42 -13.89
N LEU A 628 -4.31 1.65 -13.69
CA LEU A 628 -4.79 3.00 -13.36
C LEU A 628 -4.24 3.49 -12.01
N GLY A 629 -4.13 2.59 -11.03
CA GLY A 629 -3.50 2.89 -9.75
C GLY A 629 -2.05 3.36 -9.88
N THR A 630 -1.24 2.66 -10.68
CA THR A 630 0.14 3.09 -10.95
C THR A 630 0.19 4.40 -11.73
N ARG A 631 -0.69 4.63 -12.70
CA ARG A 631 -0.83 5.92 -13.39
C ARG A 631 -1.13 7.07 -12.42
N ASN A 632 -2.07 6.88 -11.50
CA ASN A 632 -2.44 7.88 -10.49
C ASN A 632 -1.27 8.16 -9.52
N VAL A 633 -0.49 7.12 -9.20
CA VAL A 633 0.75 7.27 -8.42
C VAL A 633 1.80 8.10 -9.16
N ILE A 634 2.00 7.86 -10.45
CA ILE A 634 2.91 8.66 -11.28
C ILE A 634 2.45 10.12 -11.31
N ASP A 635 1.16 10.38 -11.55
CA ASP A 635 0.60 11.74 -11.52
C ASP A 635 0.87 12.41 -10.17
N PHE A 636 0.59 11.74 -9.05
CA PHE A 636 0.88 12.25 -7.72
C PHE A 636 2.36 12.59 -7.51
N CYS A 637 3.28 11.79 -8.06
CA CYS A 637 4.71 12.05 -7.99
C CYS A 637 5.13 13.31 -8.76
N LEU A 638 4.36 13.71 -9.76
CA LEU A 638 4.57 14.91 -10.58
C LEU A 638 3.89 16.16 -10.01
N LYS A 639 2.86 16.01 -9.15
CA LYS A 639 2.11 17.14 -8.58
C LYS A 639 2.87 17.92 -7.51
N ASN A 640 2.82 19.25 -7.59
CA ASN A 640 3.36 20.24 -6.64
C ASN A 640 4.89 20.22 -6.46
N LYS A 641 5.44 19.09 -6.01
CA LYS A 641 6.88 18.83 -5.95
C LYS A 641 7.17 17.43 -6.48
N LEU A 642 8.31 17.27 -7.17
CA LEU A 642 8.76 15.97 -7.65
C LEU A 642 9.06 15.05 -6.47
N LYS A 643 8.49 13.84 -6.54
CA LYS A 643 8.68 12.79 -5.53
C LYS A 643 9.39 11.62 -6.19
N PRO A 644 10.59 11.25 -5.73
CA PRO A 644 11.21 9.99 -6.10
C PRO A 644 10.25 8.81 -6.01
N LEU A 645 10.10 8.07 -7.10
CA LEU A 645 9.23 6.90 -7.17
C LEU A 645 10.05 5.60 -7.02
N HIS A 646 9.86 4.90 -5.91
CA HIS A 646 10.33 3.53 -5.73
C HIS A 646 9.17 2.59 -6.07
N TYR A 647 9.23 1.94 -7.23
CA TYR A 647 8.17 1.09 -7.75
C TYR A 647 8.49 -0.38 -7.58
N ILE A 648 7.59 -1.13 -6.93
CA ILE A 648 7.67 -2.58 -6.81
C ILE A 648 6.95 -3.24 -7.99
N SER A 649 7.74 -3.82 -8.89
CA SER A 649 7.31 -4.71 -9.97
C SER A 649 7.50 -6.18 -9.57
N THR A 650 7.24 -7.09 -10.50
CA THR A 650 7.42 -8.53 -10.35
C THR A 650 8.05 -9.13 -11.60
N ASP A 651 8.69 -10.29 -11.48
CA ASP A 651 9.15 -11.08 -12.62
C ASP A 651 8.03 -11.58 -13.55
N ALA A 652 6.77 -11.54 -13.10
CA ALA A 652 5.56 -11.76 -13.92
C ALA A 652 5.46 -10.90 -15.19
N VAL A 653 6.27 -9.85 -15.32
CA VAL A 653 6.37 -9.07 -16.57
C VAL A 653 7.04 -9.84 -17.72
N PHE A 654 7.52 -11.06 -17.43
CA PHE A 654 8.15 -11.96 -18.40
C PHE A 654 7.30 -13.22 -18.64
N PRO A 655 7.28 -13.75 -19.87
CA PRO A 655 6.69 -15.05 -20.16
C PRO A 655 7.35 -16.16 -19.35
N SER A 656 6.59 -17.21 -19.03
CA SER A 656 7.05 -18.37 -18.24
C SER A 656 8.25 -19.09 -18.83
N ASP A 657 8.42 -19.00 -20.15
CA ASP A 657 9.37 -19.82 -20.92
C ASP A 657 10.73 -19.12 -21.06
N LEU A 658 10.83 -17.89 -20.56
CA LEU A 658 11.97 -17.02 -20.75
C LEU A 658 13.04 -17.25 -19.66
N CYS A 659 14.29 -17.46 -20.08
CA CYS A 659 15.41 -17.69 -19.18
C CYS A 659 16.62 -16.82 -19.55
N ASN A 660 17.53 -16.63 -18.59
CA ASN A 660 18.77 -15.84 -18.71
C ASN A 660 18.54 -14.36 -19.04
N VAL A 661 17.48 -13.77 -18.50
CA VAL A 661 17.14 -12.37 -18.69
C VAL A 661 17.86 -11.53 -17.65
N ASP A 662 18.50 -10.44 -18.09
CA ASP A 662 19.18 -9.49 -17.20
C ASP A 662 18.38 -8.20 -16.97
N GLU A 663 18.92 -7.27 -16.18
CA GLU A 663 18.25 -6.00 -15.88
C GLU A 663 18.15 -5.05 -17.08
N ASP A 664 18.97 -5.23 -18.11
CA ASP A 664 18.98 -4.42 -19.33
C ASP A 664 18.03 -4.98 -20.41
N PHE A 665 17.50 -6.18 -20.19
CA PHE A 665 16.54 -6.80 -21.08
C PHE A 665 15.26 -5.97 -21.20
N ARG A 666 14.81 -5.82 -22.45
CA ARG A 666 13.67 -5.04 -22.89
C ARG A 666 12.40 -5.89 -22.95
N PRO A 667 11.50 -5.79 -21.95
CA PRO A 667 10.31 -6.64 -21.88
C PRO A 667 9.37 -6.45 -23.08
N GLU A 668 9.46 -5.31 -23.78
CA GLU A 668 8.65 -4.99 -24.96
C GLU A 668 8.89 -5.96 -26.11
N THR A 669 10.06 -6.62 -26.13
CA THR A 669 10.41 -7.61 -27.16
C THR A 669 9.66 -8.94 -27.02
N VAL A 670 9.05 -9.20 -25.87
CA VAL A 670 8.40 -10.47 -25.52
C VAL A 670 7.01 -10.28 -24.93
N SER A 671 6.48 -9.05 -24.93
CA SER A 671 5.21 -8.70 -24.29
C SER A 671 4.01 -9.44 -24.91
N SER A 672 4.05 -9.70 -26.21
CA SER A 672 3.02 -10.46 -26.93
C SER A 672 2.93 -11.93 -26.50
N GLN A 673 3.90 -12.44 -25.74
CA GLN A 673 3.91 -13.81 -25.22
C GLN A 673 3.30 -13.91 -23.82
N LEU A 674 2.89 -12.78 -23.20
CA LEU A 674 2.20 -12.77 -21.92
C LEU A 674 0.73 -13.15 -22.09
N THR A 675 0.36 -14.32 -21.59
CA THR A 675 -1.00 -14.87 -21.75
C THR A 675 -1.88 -14.71 -20.50
N ASP A 676 -1.30 -14.41 -19.33
CA ASP A 676 -2.05 -14.24 -18.09
C ASP A 676 -2.31 -12.76 -17.77
N GLY A 677 -3.49 -12.48 -17.19
CA GLY A 677 -3.89 -11.10 -16.91
C GLY A 677 -3.03 -10.38 -15.88
N TYR A 678 -2.40 -11.13 -14.95
CA TYR A 678 -1.54 -10.53 -13.93
C TYR A 678 -0.24 -10.01 -14.54
N GLY A 679 0.46 -10.86 -15.30
CA GLY A 679 1.66 -10.50 -16.06
C GLY A 679 1.41 -9.35 -17.02
N GLN A 680 0.32 -9.42 -17.80
CA GLN A 680 -0.12 -8.32 -18.68
C GLN A 680 -0.33 -7.00 -17.91
N SER A 681 -1.01 -7.03 -16.75
CA SER A 681 -1.26 -5.82 -15.96
C SER A 681 0.02 -5.23 -15.34
N LYS A 682 0.96 -6.09 -14.92
CA LYS A 682 2.26 -5.69 -14.37
C LYS A 682 3.18 -5.14 -15.46
N TYR A 683 3.15 -5.72 -16.65
CA TYR A 683 3.87 -5.23 -17.81
C TYR A 683 3.46 -3.77 -18.11
N VAL A 684 2.16 -3.52 -18.29
CA VAL A 684 1.67 -2.17 -18.60
C VAL A 684 2.05 -1.17 -17.50
N ALA A 685 1.84 -1.54 -16.23
CA ALA A 685 2.17 -0.67 -15.10
C ALA A 685 3.67 -0.36 -15.00
N GLU A 686 4.54 -1.34 -15.22
CA GLU A 686 5.98 -1.16 -15.25
C GLU A 686 6.41 -0.25 -16.39
N GLN A 687 5.86 -0.42 -17.59
CA GLN A 687 6.16 0.42 -18.74
C GLN A 687 5.80 1.89 -18.51
N LEU A 688 4.65 2.17 -17.88
CA LEU A 688 4.29 3.53 -17.48
C LEU A 688 5.34 4.16 -16.55
N VAL A 689 5.86 3.37 -15.59
CA VAL A 689 6.92 3.81 -14.69
C VAL A 689 8.22 4.03 -15.47
N LEU A 690 8.68 3.07 -16.28
CA LEU A 690 9.94 3.16 -17.02
C LEU A 690 9.96 4.33 -18.01
N ARG A 691 8.85 4.58 -18.72
CA ARG A 691 8.69 5.75 -19.60
C ARG A 691 8.75 7.05 -18.80
N SER A 692 8.06 7.13 -17.66
CA SER A 692 8.09 8.31 -16.76
C SER A 692 9.47 8.56 -16.16
N LEU A 693 10.15 7.49 -15.74
CA LEU A 693 11.53 7.53 -15.32
C LEU A 693 12.35 8.14 -16.45
N THR A 694 12.33 7.54 -17.65
CA THR A 694 13.13 7.97 -18.81
C THR A 694 12.96 9.45 -19.13
N ARG A 695 11.77 10.02 -18.93
CA ARG A 695 11.49 11.45 -19.14
C ARG A 695 12.06 12.38 -18.06
N GLY A 696 12.62 11.89 -16.95
CA GLY A 696 13.21 12.72 -15.90
C GLY A 696 12.66 12.46 -14.50
N LEU A 697 11.62 11.61 -14.40
CA LEU A 697 11.18 10.87 -13.22
C LEU A 697 12.34 10.40 -12.30
N PRO A 698 12.70 11.00 -11.14
CA PRO A 698 13.66 10.33 -10.26
C PRO A 698 12.99 9.10 -9.65
N GLY A 699 13.65 7.94 -9.65
CA GLY A 699 13.02 6.72 -9.13
C GLY A 699 13.72 5.45 -9.54
N VAL A 700 13.28 4.32 -8.97
CA VAL A 700 13.89 3.00 -9.15
C VAL A 700 12.77 1.97 -9.33
N CYS A 701 12.94 1.03 -10.25
CA CYS A 701 12.05 -0.11 -10.41
C CYS A 701 12.70 -1.37 -9.83
N TYR A 702 11.96 -2.12 -9.02
CA TYR A 702 12.41 -3.39 -8.43
C TYR A 702 11.53 -4.52 -8.96
N ARG A 703 12.09 -5.42 -9.78
CA ARG A 703 11.43 -6.66 -10.19
C ARG A 703 11.72 -7.74 -9.16
N LEU A 704 10.69 -8.13 -8.42
CA LEU A 704 10.80 -9.13 -7.36
C LEU A 704 10.30 -10.49 -7.83
N GLY A 705 10.97 -11.56 -7.40
CA GLY A 705 10.47 -12.92 -7.53
C GLY A 705 9.39 -13.27 -6.50
N ASN A 706 9.12 -14.57 -6.35
CA ASN A 706 8.20 -15.09 -5.35
C ASN A 706 8.71 -14.88 -3.91
N GLN A 707 7.95 -14.11 -3.15
CA GLN A 707 8.33 -13.72 -1.79
C GLN A 707 8.00 -14.83 -0.78
N ALA A 708 9.03 -15.51 -0.28
CA ALA A 708 8.93 -16.54 0.74
C ALA A 708 9.06 -15.96 2.17
N ALA A 709 9.05 -16.85 3.17
CA ALA A 709 9.09 -16.42 4.57
C ALA A 709 10.36 -15.63 4.96
N PRO A 710 10.30 -14.81 6.02
CA PRO A 710 11.42 -13.96 6.43
C PRO A 710 12.64 -14.75 6.90
N SER A 711 13.82 -14.28 6.52
CA SER A 711 15.12 -14.81 6.94
C SER A 711 15.49 -14.50 8.40
N THR A 712 14.90 -13.48 9.04
CA THR A 712 15.14 -13.06 10.45
C THR A 712 13.91 -13.14 11.37
N SER A 713 14.09 -13.29 12.70
CA SER A 713 13.13 -13.76 13.72
C SER A 713 11.84 -12.92 13.95
N GLY A 714 11.55 -11.95 13.08
CA GLY A 714 10.49 -10.95 13.30
C GLY A 714 9.22 -11.09 12.46
N GLY A 715 9.09 -12.09 11.58
CA GLY A 715 7.89 -12.22 10.74
C GLY A 715 7.54 -13.66 10.36
N ARG A 716 6.34 -13.83 9.78
CA ARG A 716 5.72 -15.12 9.43
C ARG A 716 5.67 -15.38 7.94
N TRP A 717 5.57 -16.65 7.53
CA TRP A 717 5.23 -16.97 6.14
C TRP A 717 3.80 -16.50 5.83
N ASN A 718 3.60 -15.89 4.67
CA ASN A 718 2.27 -15.64 4.11
C ASN A 718 1.48 -16.96 4.00
N ASP A 719 0.40 -17.08 4.78
CA ASP A 719 -0.44 -18.29 4.87
C ASP A 719 -1.30 -18.53 3.62
N ARG A 720 -1.33 -17.56 2.69
CA ARG A 720 -2.00 -17.64 1.39
C ARG A 720 -1.05 -17.92 0.23
N ASP A 721 0.25 -18.02 0.51
CA ASP A 721 1.24 -18.32 -0.52
C ASP A 721 1.03 -19.74 -1.08
N PHE A 722 1.21 -19.89 -2.39
CA PHE A 722 1.01 -21.18 -3.06
C PHE A 722 1.95 -22.25 -2.50
N THR A 723 3.24 -21.92 -2.35
CA THR A 723 4.23 -22.85 -1.83
C THR A 723 3.89 -23.27 -0.40
N TYR A 724 3.50 -22.31 0.44
CA TYR A 724 3.03 -22.56 1.80
C TYR A 724 1.85 -23.55 1.83
N LEU A 725 0.82 -23.30 1.02
CA LEU A 725 -0.39 -24.14 0.98
C LEU A 725 -0.10 -25.55 0.44
N MET A 726 0.79 -25.68 -0.55
CA MET A 726 1.21 -26.99 -1.06
C MET A 726 1.98 -27.81 -0.01
N LEU A 727 2.92 -27.18 0.71
CA LEU A 727 3.63 -27.82 1.82
C LEU A 727 2.68 -28.25 2.94
N LEU A 728 1.71 -27.39 3.27
CA LEU A 728 0.66 -27.69 4.24
C LEU A 728 -0.14 -28.94 3.83
N GLY A 729 -0.54 -29.03 2.55
CA GLY A 729 -1.23 -30.19 2.00
C GLY A 729 -0.44 -31.48 2.16
N VAL A 730 0.86 -31.46 1.83
CA VAL A 730 1.75 -32.61 1.98
C VAL A 730 1.87 -33.03 3.44
N LEU A 731 2.08 -32.07 4.34
CA LEU A 731 2.34 -32.34 5.75
C LEU A 731 1.08 -32.81 6.50
N CYS A 732 -0.11 -32.29 6.17
CA CYS A 732 -1.36 -32.71 6.78
C CYS A 732 -1.86 -34.06 6.25
N THR A 733 -1.60 -34.39 4.98
CA THR A 733 -2.06 -35.66 4.40
C THR A 733 -1.05 -36.80 4.54
N HIS A 734 0.22 -36.49 4.85
CA HIS A 734 1.34 -37.43 4.72
C HIS A 734 1.50 -38.00 3.31
N LYS A 735 0.91 -37.34 2.30
CA LYS A 735 0.96 -37.74 0.89
C LYS A 735 1.60 -36.62 0.07
N THR A 736 2.53 -36.98 -0.81
CA THR A 736 3.14 -36.05 -1.75
C THR A 736 2.62 -36.29 -3.17
N PRO A 737 2.07 -35.28 -3.85
CA PRO A 737 1.68 -35.42 -5.25
C PRO A 737 2.92 -35.61 -6.12
N ASP A 738 2.82 -36.46 -7.13
CA ASP A 738 3.84 -36.66 -8.17
C ASP A 738 3.89 -35.49 -9.16
N LEU A 739 4.17 -34.30 -8.63
CA LEU A 739 4.35 -33.10 -9.42
C LEU A 739 5.65 -33.20 -10.22
N ASP A 740 5.51 -33.62 -11.47
CA ASP A 740 6.62 -33.79 -12.41
C ASP A 740 6.91 -32.44 -13.10
N TRP A 741 7.54 -31.51 -12.37
CA TRP A 741 7.90 -30.18 -12.90
C TRP A 741 8.95 -30.23 -14.03
N GLU A 742 9.45 -31.42 -14.38
CA GLU A 742 10.24 -31.65 -15.61
C GLU A 742 9.39 -32.12 -16.82
N VAL A 743 8.07 -32.29 -16.69
CA VAL A 743 7.26 -33.03 -17.69
C VAL A 743 5.95 -32.31 -18.03
N VAL A 744 6.04 -31.15 -18.72
CA VAL A 744 5.04 -30.80 -19.74
C VAL A 744 5.46 -31.50 -21.04
N LYS A 745 5.23 -32.82 -21.12
CA LYS A 745 5.57 -33.66 -22.29
C LYS A 745 4.63 -33.50 -23.49
N LEU A 746 3.82 -32.43 -23.53
CA LEU A 746 2.84 -32.21 -24.61
C LEU A 746 3.33 -31.30 -25.73
N PHE A 747 4.49 -30.64 -25.61
CA PHE A 747 5.10 -29.87 -26.71
C PHE A 747 6.52 -30.35 -26.98
N LYS A 748 6.65 -31.20 -28.00
CA LYS A 748 7.85 -31.99 -28.27
C LYS A 748 8.90 -31.32 -29.16
N GLU A 749 8.77 -30.06 -29.54
CA GLU A 749 9.68 -29.50 -30.57
C GLU A 749 10.41 -28.18 -30.27
N PHE A 750 10.15 -27.45 -29.19
CA PHE A 750 10.98 -26.28 -28.86
C PHE A 750 11.18 -26.16 -27.34
N THR A 751 12.42 -25.86 -26.95
CA THR A 751 12.99 -25.68 -25.58
C THR A 751 13.37 -26.92 -24.76
N LYS A 752 14.69 -27.13 -24.65
CA LYS A 752 15.34 -27.79 -23.51
C LYS A 752 15.63 -26.70 -22.47
N PHE A 753 15.42 -27.04 -21.19
CA PHE A 753 15.73 -26.29 -19.96
C PHE A 753 14.66 -25.32 -19.45
N CYS A 754 14.53 -25.30 -18.11
CA CYS A 754 13.93 -24.26 -17.25
C CYS A 754 12.47 -24.41 -16.75
N PHE A 755 12.11 -25.51 -16.06
CA PHE A 755 10.85 -25.58 -15.28
C PHE A 755 10.97 -26.21 -13.88
N ALA A 756 12.16 -26.41 -13.31
CA ALA A 756 12.33 -27.29 -12.15
C ALA A 756 12.59 -26.61 -10.77
N GLN A 757 12.60 -25.29 -10.62
CA GLN A 757 13.22 -24.61 -9.44
C GLN A 757 12.32 -23.56 -8.75
N MET A 758 11.78 -23.87 -7.54
CA MET A 758 11.06 -22.97 -6.59
C MET A 758 11.69 -21.59 -6.25
N GLU A 759 11.31 -20.50 -6.91
CA GLU A 759 11.76 -19.17 -6.47
C GLU A 759 11.26 -18.85 -5.05
N LEU A 760 12.17 -18.56 -4.13
CA LEU A 760 11.90 -18.45 -2.69
C LEU A 760 12.68 -17.28 -2.05
N THR A 761 12.64 -16.11 -2.67
CA THR A 761 13.32 -14.93 -2.13
C THR A 761 12.72 -14.52 -0.78
N PRO A 762 13.50 -14.40 0.31
CA PRO A 762 12.98 -13.96 1.61
C PRO A 762 12.41 -12.55 1.53
N VAL A 763 11.17 -12.36 2.00
CA VAL A 763 10.49 -11.05 1.91
C VAL A 763 11.22 -9.93 2.66
N ASP A 764 11.88 -10.25 3.78
CA ASP A 764 12.62 -9.29 4.58
C ASP A 764 13.96 -8.90 3.93
N PHE A 765 14.53 -9.77 3.10
CA PHE A 765 15.66 -9.42 2.24
C PHE A 765 15.26 -8.38 1.19
N SER A 766 14.15 -8.61 0.48
CA SER A 766 13.61 -7.65 -0.49
C SER A 766 13.33 -6.29 0.16
N ALA A 767 12.70 -6.28 1.34
CA ALA A 767 12.41 -5.06 2.08
C ALA A 767 13.70 -4.31 2.48
N ARG A 768 14.69 -5.00 3.06
CA ARG A 768 16.00 -4.42 3.41
C ARG A 768 16.72 -3.83 2.20
N PHE A 769 16.70 -4.54 1.07
CA PHE A 769 17.34 -4.06 -0.15
C PHE A 769 16.68 -2.76 -0.64
N VAL A 770 15.35 -2.74 -0.74
CA VAL A 770 14.61 -1.55 -1.20
C VAL A 770 14.87 -0.35 -0.28
N VAL A 771 14.80 -0.54 1.05
CA VAL A 771 15.08 0.52 2.03
C VAL A 771 16.52 0.99 1.94
N ARG A 772 17.49 0.09 1.78
CA ARG A 772 18.90 0.46 1.60
C ARG A 772 19.13 1.30 0.35
N VAL A 773 18.55 0.88 -0.78
CA VAL A 773 18.65 1.63 -2.04
C VAL A 773 18.03 3.02 -1.89
N LEU A 774 16.87 3.11 -1.25
CA LEU A 774 16.21 4.37 -0.93
C LEU A 774 17.07 5.29 -0.06
N CYS A 775 17.65 4.77 1.03
CA CYS A 775 18.39 5.57 2.00
C CYS A 775 19.78 5.98 1.51
N GLU A 776 20.49 5.08 0.83
CA GLU A 776 21.94 5.20 0.67
C GLU A 776 22.43 5.22 -0.77
N LEU A 777 21.69 4.63 -1.69
CA LEU A 777 22.15 4.46 -3.07
C LEU A 777 21.22 5.14 -4.08
N PHE A 778 20.32 6.01 -3.61
CA PHE A 778 19.26 6.56 -4.45
C PHE A 778 19.80 7.29 -5.68
N ASN A 779 20.83 8.13 -5.50
CA ASN A 779 21.42 8.88 -6.61
C ASN A 779 22.01 7.93 -7.66
N GLU A 780 22.76 6.91 -7.22
CA GLU A 780 23.43 5.92 -8.07
C GLU A 780 22.46 4.95 -8.74
N SER A 781 21.30 4.71 -8.12
CA SER A 781 20.26 3.79 -8.57
C SER A 781 19.14 4.44 -9.37
N SER A 782 18.99 5.76 -9.29
CA SER A 782 17.92 6.48 -9.98
C SER A 782 17.93 6.20 -11.49
N GLY A 783 16.78 5.77 -12.03
CA GLY A 783 16.58 5.33 -13.41
C GLY A 783 16.96 3.89 -13.70
N LYS A 784 17.38 3.09 -12.70
CA LYS A 784 17.73 1.68 -12.86
C LYS A 784 16.57 0.74 -12.52
N VAL A 785 16.68 -0.47 -13.06
CA VAL A 785 15.87 -1.63 -12.72
C VAL A 785 16.76 -2.61 -11.94
N PHE A 786 16.22 -3.22 -10.88
CA PHE A 786 16.88 -4.30 -10.13
C PHE A 786 16.05 -5.57 -10.18
N HIS A 787 16.70 -6.72 -10.37
CA HIS A 787 16.05 -8.03 -10.27
C HIS A 787 16.44 -8.67 -8.94
N LEU A 788 15.47 -8.79 -8.02
CA LEU A 788 15.68 -9.37 -6.69
C LEU A 788 15.10 -10.78 -6.64
N ILE A 789 15.87 -11.72 -7.20
CA ILE A 789 15.52 -13.13 -7.37
C ILE A 789 16.71 -13.96 -6.92
N GLY A 790 16.55 -14.88 -5.98
CA GLY A 790 17.64 -15.61 -5.31
C GLY A 790 18.63 -16.27 -6.29
N SER A 791 19.95 -16.11 -6.06
CA SER A 791 21.01 -16.60 -6.97
C SER A 791 21.58 -17.98 -6.60
N GLN A 792 21.04 -18.66 -5.59
CA GLN A 792 21.46 -20.02 -5.22
C GLN A 792 20.51 -21.05 -5.81
N ALA A 793 21.05 -22.24 -6.13
CA ALA A 793 20.28 -23.39 -6.60
C ALA A 793 19.09 -23.63 -5.67
N ILE A 794 17.95 -23.23 -6.19
CA ILE A 794 16.65 -23.37 -5.59
C ILE A 794 16.31 -24.87 -5.56
N PRO A 795 15.78 -25.41 -4.45
CA PRO A 795 15.44 -26.82 -4.39
C PRO A 795 14.30 -27.15 -5.35
N ARG A 796 14.44 -28.27 -6.06
CA ARG A 796 13.33 -28.86 -6.82
C ARG A 796 12.24 -29.31 -5.85
N TRP A 797 10.99 -29.41 -6.31
CA TRP A 797 9.91 -29.96 -5.49
C TRP A 797 10.29 -31.31 -4.86
N SER A 798 10.95 -32.18 -5.62
CA SER A 798 11.49 -33.46 -5.14
C SER A 798 12.51 -33.31 -4.01
N GLU A 799 13.39 -32.30 -4.08
CA GLU A 799 14.43 -32.05 -3.07
C GLU A 799 13.83 -31.51 -1.77
N VAL A 800 12.77 -30.69 -1.86
CA VAL A 800 12.00 -30.25 -0.68
C VAL A 800 11.33 -31.45 0.02
N MET A 801 10.77 -32.40 -0.75
CA MET A 801 10.22 -33.63 -0.18
C MET A 801 11.30 -34.49 0.49
N ASP A 802 12.49 -34.57 -0.10
CA ASP A 802 13.62 -35.27 0.52
C ASP A 802 14.03 -34.61 1.84
N TRP A 803 14.08 -33.27 1.91
CA TRP A 803 14.33 -32.57 3.16
C TRP A 803 13.28 -32.85 4.24
N LEU A 804 12.00 -32.92 3.88
CA LEU A 804 10.95 -33.32 4.82
C LEU A 804 11.15 -34.75 5.34
N ARG A 805 11.49 -35.70 4.45
CA ARG A 805 11.82 -37.07 4.86
C ARG A 805 13.04 -37.11 5.79
N LEU A 806 14.06 -36.29 5.51
CA LEU A 806 15.26 -36.14 6.36
C LEU A 806 14.92 -35.59 7.75
N MET A 807 13.92 -34.73 7.86
CA MET A 807 13.43 -34.20 9.13
C MET A 807 12.58 -35.20 9.92
N GLY A 808 12.31 -36.39 9.37
CA GLY A 808 11.56 -37.46 10.03
C GLY A 808 10.08 -37.53 9.67
N PHE A 809 9.63 -36.85 8.61
CA PHE A 809 8.27 -36.96 8.11
C PHE A 809 8.11 -38.20 7.21
N GLU A 810 7.18 -39.10 7.58
CA GLU A 810 6.78 -40.21 6.73
C GLU A 810 5.85 -39.68 5.61
N LEU A 811 6.35 -39.68 4.38
CA LEU A 811 5.65 -39.16 3.20
C LEU A 811 5.54 -40.23 2.12
N GLU A 812 4.32 -40.58 1.72
CA GLU A 812 4.06 -41.52 0.62
C GLU A 812 3.71 -40.76 -0.66
N GLN A 813 4.32 -41.13 -1.78
CA GLN A 813 4.03 -40.50 -3.07
C GLN A 813 2.71 -41.03 -3.66
N MET A 814 1.92 -40.16 -4.28
CA MET A 814 0.68 -40.54 -4.97
C MET A 814 0.46 -39.73 -6.26
N GLN A 815 -0.47 -40.18 -7.10
CA GLN A 815 -0.85 -39.48 -8.32
C GLN A 815 -1.48 -38.12 -8.01
N THR A 816 -1.09 -37.07 -8.73
CA THR A 816 -1.53 -35.68 -8.50
C THR A 816 -3.05 -35.56 -8.58
N ALA A 817 -3.69 -36.23 -9.54
CA ALA A 817 -5.15 -36.23 -9.67
C ALA A 817 -5.87 -36.89 -8.48
N GLU A 818 -5.26 -37.90 -7.86
CA GLU A 818 -5.80 -38.57 -6.67
C GLU A 818 -5.57 -37.73 -5.42
N TRP A 819 -4.40 -37.09 -5.32
CA TRP A 819 -4.09 -36.12 -4.27
C TRP A 819 -5.06 -34.94 -4.28
N VAL A 820 -5.33 -34.38 -5.46
CA VAL A 820 -6.32 -33.30 -5.67
C VAL A 820 -7.70 -33.70 -5.14
N LYS A 821 -8.20 -34.89 -5.51
CA LYS A 821 -9.48 -35.41 -5.01
C LYS A 821 -9.47 -35.60 -3.49
N MET A 822 -8.36 -36.07 -2.94
CA MET A 822 -8.19 -36.23 -1.49
C MET A 822 -8.32 -34.87 -0.78
N ILE A 823 -7.63 -33.84 -1.28
CA ILE A 823 -7.73 -32.49 -0.75
C ILE A 823 -9.18 -31.97 -0.86
N GLU A 824 -9.81 -32.05 -2.03
CA GLU A 824 -11.22 -31.62 -2.26
C GLU A 824 -12.20 -32.31 -1.31
N SER A 825 -11.96 -33.59 -0.98
CA SER A 825 -12.82 -34.37 -0.08
C SER A 825 -12.51 -34.23 1.41
N SER A 826 -11.44 -33.54 1.78
CA SER A 826 -11.00 -33.44 3.18
C SER A 826 -11.96 -32.60 4.03
N SER A 827 -12.14 -32.97 5.29
CA SER A 827 -12.86 -32.17 6.29
C SER A 827 -11.92 -31.42 7.24
N ASP A 828 -10.61 -31.51 7.02
CA ASP A 828 -9.62 -30.82 7.86
C ASP A 828 -9.69 -29.29 7.63
N PRO A 829 -10.03 -28.50 8.66
CA PRO A 829 -10.11 -27.04 8.52
C PRO A 829 -8.76 -26.40 8.12
N LYS A 830 -7.62 -27.04 8.39
CA LYS A 830 -6.30 -26.57 7.93
C LYS A 830 -6.18 -26.57 6.41
N LEU A 831 -6.87 -27.48 5.73
CA LEU A 831 -6.82 -27.65 4.28
C LEU A 831 -7.86 -26.82 3.52
N ALA A 832 -8.75 -26.11 4.21
CA ALA A 832 -9.85 -25.36 3.59
C ALA A 832 -9.38 -24.28 2.58
N GLN A 833 -8.22 -23.65 2.81
CA GLN A 833 -7.66 -22.69 1.85
C GLN A 833 -7.06 -23.40 0.62
N LEU A 834 -6.35 -24.51 0.82
CA LEU A 834 -5.79 -25.32 -0.25
C LEU A 834 -6.90 -25.97 -1.10
N GLN A 835 -8.02 -26.37 -0.50
CA GLN A 835 -9.20 -26.87 -1.22
C GLN A 835 -9.69 -25.90 -2.29
N LYS A 836 -9.94 -24.65 -1.89
CA LYS A 836 -10.36 -23.59 -2.81
C LYS A 836 -9.32 -23.32 -3.90
N LEU A 837 -8.04 -23.45 -3.56
CA LEU A 837 -6.95 -23.26 -4.52
C LEU A 837 -6.94 -24.41 -5.54
N VAL A 838 -7.03 -25.65 -5.08
CA VAL A 838 -6.98 -26.87 -5.88
C VAL A 838 -8.19 -27.00 -6.81
N GLU A 839 -9.40 -26.70 -6.32
CA GLU A 839 -10.64 -26.68 -7.12
C GLU A 839 -10.53 -25.74 -8.34
N ASN A 840 -9.80 -24.62 -8.19
CA ASN A 840 -9.64 -23.62 -9.23
C ASN A 840 -8.44 -23.90 -10.15
N ILE A 841 -7.33 -24.43 -9.62
CA ILE A 841 -6.08 -24.64 -10.36
C ILE A 841 -6.12 -25.91 -11.22
N PHE A 842 -6.57 -27.04 -10.66
CA PHE A 842 -6.43 -28.35 -11.32
C PHE A 842 -7.65 -28.74 -12.17
N ARG A 843 -8.74 -27.97 -12.13
CA ARG A 843 -9.92 -28.14 -13.01
C ARG A 843 -9.88 -27.27 -14.26
N GLY A 844 -8.95 -26.32 -14.37
CA GLY A 844 -8.77 -25.46 -15.54
C GLY A 844 -7.61 -25.93 -16.42
N ASP A 845 -7.78 -25.96 -17.74
CA ASP A 845 -6.78 -26.44 -18.71
C ASP A 845 -5.49 -25.58 -18.82
N ARG A 846 -5.28 -24.55 -17.99
CA ARG A 846 -4.27 -23.50 -18.25
C ARG A 846 -3.62 -22.91 -16.99
N PHE A 847 -3.13 -23.73 -16.06
CA PHE A 847 -2.29 -23.21 -14.98
C PHE A 847 -0.81 -23.27 -15.38
N HIS A 848 -0.21 -22.12 -15.69
CA HIS A 848 1.21 -21.98 -15.96
C HIS A 848 1.92 -21.47 -14.70
N PHE A 849 2.84 -22.26 -14.16
CA PHE A 849 3.67 -21.82 -13.05
C PHE A 849 4.75 -20.87 -13.60
N MET A 850 4.80 -19.63 -13.09
CA MET A 850 5.82 -18.66 -13.48
C MET A 850 7.11 -18.95 -12.72
N GLN A 851 8.09 -19.51 -13.40
CA GLN A 851 9.48 -19.56 -12.94
C GLN A 851 10.40 -19.24 -14.10
N SER A 852 10.83 -17.99 -14.15
CA SER A 852 11.85 -17.55 -15.09
C SER A 852 13.19 -17.44 -14.36
N HIS A 853 14.26 -17.91 -15.01
CA HIS A 853 15.63 -17.80 -14.48
C HIS A 853 16.26 -16.51 -14.96
N PHE A 854 16.81 -15.69 -14.07
CA PHE A 854 17.34 -14.37 -14.40
C PHE A 854 18.82 -14.23 -14.07
N LEU A 855 19.56 -13.57 -14.96
CA LEU A 855 20.98 -13.21 -14.76
C LEU A 855 21.06 -11.85 -14.05
N ARG A 856 21.94 -11.72 -13.07
CA ARG A 856 22.16 -10.47 -12.32
C ARG A 856 23.41 -9.78 -12.85
N SER A 857 23.27 -8.67 -13.56
CA SER A 857 24.40 -7.86 -14.02
C SER A 857 24.60 -6.61 -13.15
N ASN A 858 23.49 -5.96 -12.75
CA ASN A 858 23.50 -4.71 -11.98
C ASN A 858 23.34 -4.94 -10.47
N THR A 859 22.65 -6.01 -10.08
CA THR A 859 22.37 -6.34 -8.68
C THR A 859 23.62 -6.78 -7.93
N ASP A 860 24.55 -7.47 -8.60
CA ASP A 860 25.77 -7.99 -7.98
C ASP A 860 26.73 -6.89 -7.52
N ASN A 861 26.88 -5.81 -8.30
CA ASN A 861 27.66 -4.63 -7.89
C ASN A 861 27.05 -3.92 -6.67
N VAL A 862 25.72 -3.84 -6.58
CA VAL A 862 25.00 -3.17 -5.46
C VAL A 862 24.94 -4.05 -4.22
N VAL A 863 24.75 -5.36 -4.37
CA VAL A 863 24.81 -6.35 -3.29
C VAL A 863 26.21 -6.45 -2.71
N GLN A 864 27.26 -6.42 -3.55
CA GLN A 864 28.66 -6.31 -3.12
C GLN A 864 28.95 -4.98 -2.40
N LEU A 865 28.47 -3.85 -2.91
CA LEU A 865 28.61 -2.54 -2.25
C LEU A 865 27.83 -2.44 -0.92
N ALA A 866 26.71 -3.15 -0.79
CA ALA A 866 25.82 -3.12 0.37
C ALA A 866 26.07 -4.24 1.40
N LYS A 867 27.06 -5.12 1.17
CA LYS A 867 27.44 -6.22 2.09
C LYS A 867 26.27 -7.15 2.48
N PHE A 868 25.35 -7.43 1.55
CA PHE A 868 24.25 -8.37 1.83
C PHE A 868 24.72 -9.82 1.62
N ASN A 869 24.71 -10.63 2.70
CA ASN A 869 24.87 -12.08 2.59
C ASN A 869 23.57 -12.71 2.08
N LEU A 870 23.64 -13.41 0.94
CA LEU A 870 22.59 -14.31 0.50
C LEU A 870 22.48 -15.44 1.52
N PHE A 871 21.32 -15.56 2.16
CA PHE A 871 21.07 -16.56 3.20
C PHE A 871 21.15 -17.98 2.61
N PRO A 872 21.75 -18.97 3.30
CA PRO A 872 21.69 -20.36 2.86
C PRO A 872 20.25 -20.88 2.91
N ASN A 873 19.76 -21.45 1.81
CA ASN A 873 18.39 -21.98 1.67
C ASN A 873 18.01 -22.99 2.77
N GLU A 874 18.97 -23.75 3.31
CA GLU A 874 18.73 -24.74 4.37
C GLU A 874 18.36 -24.12 5.73
N ARG A 875 19.03 -23.05 6.16
CA ARG A 875 18.71 -22.36 7.43
C ARG A 875 17.32 -21.73 7.39
N LEU A 876 16.96 -21.21 6.22
CA LEU A 876 15.65 -20.63 5.95
C LEU A 876 14.57 -21.73 6.02
N PHE A 877 14.80 -22.87 5.34
CA PHE A 877 13.89 -24.02 5.36
C PHE A 877 13.70 -24.62 6.75
N GLN A 878 14.79 -24.89 7.50
CA GLN A 878 14.72 -25.38 8.89
C GLN A 878 13.94 -24.44 9.80
N ARG A 879 14.01 -23.14 9.52
CA ARG A 879 13.25 -22.15 10.26
C ARG A 879 11.78 -22.12 9.88
N TRP A 880 11.43 -22.23 8.60
CA TRP A 880 10.04 -22.39 8.17
C TRP A 880 9.40 -23.60 8.84
N MET A 881 10.11 -24.72 8.89
CA MET A 881 9.61 -25.92 9.55
C MET A 881 9.43 -25.72 11.06
N ARG A 882 10.36 -25.01 11.72
CA ARG A 882 10.16 -24.61 13.13
C ARG A 882 8.93 -23.76 13.32
N GLU A 883 8.69 -22.78 12.46
CA GLU A 883 7.52 -21.92 12.52
C GLU A 883 6.21 -22.73 12.34
N LEU A 884 6.16 -23.63 11.36
CA LEU A 884 5.02 -24.54 11.15
C LEU A 884 4.77 -25.44 12.38
N MET A 885 5.83 -25.93 13.03
CA MET A 885 5.73 -26.70 14.27
C MET A 885 5.25 -25.86 15.45
N ASP A 886 5.77 -24.65 15.62
CA ASP A 886 5.39 -23.73 16.71
C ASP A 886 3.94 -23.23 16.56
N MET A 887 3.43 -23.17 15.33
CA MET A 887 2.02 -22.88 15.03
C MET A 887 1.09 -24.09 15.29
N GLY A 888 1.60 -25.25 15.66
CA GLY A 888 0.82 -26.48 15.85
C GLY A 888 0.21 -27.02 14.54
N ILE A 889 0.76 -26.59 13.40
CA ILE A 889 0.32 -27.06 12.09
C ILE A 889 0.82 -28.48 11.87
N VAL A 890 2.06 -28.74 12.29
CA VAL A 890 2.79 -30.00 12.08
C VAL A 890 3.29 -30.54 13.42
N GLU A 891 3.10 -31.83 13.67
CA GLU A 891 3.65 -32.46 14.88
C GLU A 891 5.17 -32.66 14.76
N ARG A 892 5.89 -32.48 15.89
CA ARG A 892 7.32 -32.80 15.95
C ARG A 892 7.51 -34.30 15.80
N PRO A 893 8.33 -34.78 14.83
CA PRO A 893 8.55 -36.21 14.68
C PRO A 893 9.17 -36.81 15.95
N LEU A 894 8.56 -37.90 16.44
CA LEU A 894 8.85 -38.54 17.74
C LEU A 894 10.26 -39.12 17.86
N LYS A 895 10.94 -39.33 16.74
CA LYS A 895 12.37 -39.64 16.64
C LYS A 895 12.88 -38.89 15.41
N ALA A 896 14.00 -38.18 15.54
CA ALA A 896 14.84 -37.95 14.38
C ALA A 896 15.23 -39.36 13.90
N ALA A 897 14.53 -39.90 12.90
CA ALA A 897 14.97 -41.12 12.28
C ALA A 897 16.40 -40.83 11.82
N THR A 898 17.37 -41.62 12.26
CA THR A 898 18.73 -41.57 11.74
C THR A 898 18.63 -42.06 10.29
N VAL A 899 18.18 -41.19 9.39
CA VAL A 899 18.21 -41.45 7.97
C VAL A 899 19.69 -41.59 7.63
N ARG A 900 20.05 -42.74 7.08
CA ARG A 900 21.42 -43.05 6.66
C ARG A 900 21.75 -42.21 5.43
N MET A 901 22.03 -40.93 5.61
CA MET A 901 22.18 -39.93 4.54
C MET A 901 23.36 -40.19 3.60
N LEU A 902 24.31 -41.03 4.02
CA LEU A 902 25.45 -41.44 3.22
C LEU A 902 25.27 -42.86 2.62
N LEU A 903 24.06 -43.42 2.66
CA LEU A 903 23.78 -44.73 2.05
C LEU A 903 24.07 -44.68 0.54
N GLY A 904 24.94 -45.58 0.07
CA GLY A 904 25.42 -45.59 -1.33
C GLY A 904 26.61 -44.66 -1.61
N ARG A 905 27.10 -43.90 -0.61
CA ARG A 905 28.32 -43.08 -0.71
C ARG A 905 29.55 -43.82 -0.18
N VAL A 906 30.74 -43.47 -0.65
CA VAL A 906 32.02 -44.06 -0.25
C VAL A 906 32.90 -42.99 0.41
N CYS A 907 33.26 -43.16 1.68
CA CYS A 907 34.13 -42.25 2.43
C CYS A 907 35.50 -42.89 2.64
N ILE A 908 36.59 -42.15 2.43
CA ILE A 908 37.96 -42.65 2.65
C ILE A 908 38.55 -41.93 3.87
N VAL A 909 38.66 -42.62 5.00
CA VAL A 909 39.17 -42.01 6.22
C VAL A 909 40.64 -42.36 6.40
N THR A 910 41.50 -41.36 6.35
CA THR A 910 42.95 -41.50 6.52
C THR A 910 43.36 -41.22 7.96
N GLY A 911 44.25 -42.06 8.50
CA GLY A 911 44.54 -42.06 9.94
C GLY A 911 43.39 -42.63 10.77
N ALA A 912 42.64 -43.59 10.20
CA ALA A 912 41.51 -44.26 10.85
C ALA A 912 41.87 -45.13 12.08
N SER A 913 43.15 -45.23 12.44
CA SER A 913 43.66 -46.20 13.41
C SER A 913 43.68 -45.76 14.86
N ASP A 914 43.34 -44.49 15.17
CA ASP A 914 43.27 -43.95 16.53
C ASP A 914 42.50 -42.62 16.66
N GLY A 915 42.15 -42.28 17.91
CA GLY A 915 41.66 -40.97 18.33
C GLY A 915 40.40 -40.50 17.58
N ILE A 916 40.51 -39.32 16.96
CA ILE A 916 39.42 -38.69 16.18
C ILE A 916 39.13 -39.49 14.91
N GLY A 917 40.15 -40.08 14.26
CA GLY A 917 39.98 -40.82 13.02
C GLY A 917 39.11 -42.07 13.21
N GLU A 918 39.32 -42.80 14.31
CA GLU A 918 38.48 -43.93 14.68
C GLU A 918 37.03 -43.51 14.98
N ALA A 919 36.84 -42.43 15.75
CA ALA A 919 35.50 -41.91 16.08
C ALA A 919 34.73 -41.52 14.81
N VAL A 920 35.38 -40.82 13.88
CA VAL A 920 34.80 -40.44 12.58
C VAL A 920 34.40 -41.67 11.76
N VAL A 921 35.24 -42.69 11.69
CA VAL A 921 34.90 -43.94 10.98
C VAL A 921 33.64 -44.59 11.58
N ARG A 922 33.58 -44.68 12.91
CA ARG A 922 32.43 -45.27 13.62
C ARG A 922 31.15 -44.53 13.31
N THR A 923 31.17 -43.21 13.44
CA THR A 923 30.00 -42.36 13.20
C THR A 923 29.56 -42.41 11.72
N LEU A 924 30.48 -42.35 10.76
CA LEU A 924 30.14 -42.44 9.32
C LEU A 924 29.57 -43.81 8.92
N ALA A 925 30.10 -44.89 9.48
CA ALA A 925 29.68 -46.25 9.15
C ALA A 925 28.35 -46.64 9.82
N LEU A 926 28.23 -46.39 11.13
CA LEU A 926 27.09 -46.81 11.96
C LEU A 926 25.89 -45.85 11.82
N GLU A 927 26.14 -44.55 11.92
CA GLU A 927 25.10 -43.53 11.96
C GLU A 927 24.84 -42.93 10.56
N GLY A 928 25.90 -42.61 9.82
CA GLY A 928 25.78 -42.05 8.47
C GLY A 928 25.39 -43.05 7.38
N GLY A 929 25.69 -44.34 7.57
CA GLY A 929 25.37 -45.39 6.59
C GLY A 929 26.28 -45.44 5.35
N ALA A 930 27.46 -44.81 5.39
CA ALA A 930 28.43 -44.82 4.29
C ALA A 930 29.13 -46.18 4.11
N SER A 931 29.58 -46.47 2.88
CA SER A 931 30.70 -47.41 2.70
C SER A 931 31.99 -46.69 3.09
N VAL A 932 32.82 -47.28 3.96
CA VAL A 932 33.99 -46.61 4.51
C VAL A 932 35.26 -47.38 4.18
N VAL A 933 36.22 -46.70 3.55
CA VAL A 933 37.58 -47.16 3.31
C VAL A 933 38.46 -46.66 4.46
N LEU A 934 38.97 -47.57 5.28
CA LEU A 934 39.84 -47.27 6.39
C LEU A 934 41.29 -47.27 5.90
N VAL A 935 41.99 -46.14 6.04
CA VAL A 935 43.34 -45.95 5.51
C VAL A 935 44.31 -45.56 6.62
N ALA A 936 45.40 -46.32 6.77
CA ALA A 936 46.54 -45.97 7.63
C ALA A 936 47.79 -46.75 7.22
N ARG A 937 48.96 -46.37 7.77
CA ARG A 937 50.22 -47.09 7.52
C ARG A 937 50.28 -48.47 8.22
N ARG A 938 49.48 -48.69 9.26
CA ARG A 938 49.42 -49.93 10.07
C ARG A 938 48.10 -50.65 9.82
N ILE A 939 48.14 -51.72 9.02
CA ILE A 939 46.93 -52.44 8.58
C ILE A 939 46.24 -53.22 9.72
N GLU A 940 47.02 -53.75 10.67
CA GLU A 940 46.53 -54.56 11.80
C GLU A 940 45.47 -53.83 12.64
N ARG A 941 45.65 -52.51 12.87
CA ARG A 941 44.68 -51.69 13.61
C ARG A 941 43.41 -51.40 12.81
N LEU A 942 43.52 -51.31 11.49
CA LEU A 942 42.37 -51.08 10.60
C LEU A 942 41.50 -52.34 10.53
N GLU A 943 42.12 -53.51 10.46
CA GLU A 943 41.41 -54.80 10.48
C GLU A 943 40.69 -55.03 11.80
N ALA A 944 41.33 -54.69 12.93
CA ALA A 944 40.68 -54.73 14.24
C ALA A 944 39.46 -53.79 14.34
N LEU A 945 39.59 -52.55 13.85
CA LEU A 945 38.47 -51.60 13.82
C LEU A 945 37.35 -52.04 12.87
N ALA A 946 37.69 -52.56 11.68
CA ALA A 946 36.72 -53.08 10.74
C ALA A 946 35.94 -54.27 11.32
N HIS A 947 36.62 -55.18 12.04
CA HIS A 947 35.97 -56.30 12.73
C HIS A 947 35.01 -55.81 13.83
N GLN A 948 35.39 -54.77 14.58
CA GLN A 948 34.52 -54.17 15.60
C GLN A 948 33.28 -53.51 14.99
N LEU A 949 33.42 -52.78 13.88
CA LEU A 949 32.28 -52.18 13.17
C LEU A 949 31.33 -53.23 12.61
N ASN A 950 31.88 -54.34 12.12
CA ASN A 950 31.09 -55.49 11.65
C ASN A 950 30.28 -56.12 12.80
N ALA A 951 30.92 -56.32 13.96
CA ALA A 951 30.24 -56.79 15.17
C ALA A 951 29.17 -55.81 15.68
N SER A 952 29.33 -54.50 15.40
CA SER A 952 28.34 -53.46 15.70
C SER A 952 27.25 -53.28 14.62
N GLY A 953 27.19 -54.16 13.60
CA GLY A 953 26.09 -54.22 12.63
C GLY A 953 26.35 -53.52 11.29
N VAL A 954 27.59 -53.15 10.96
CA VAL A 954 27.96 -52.65 9.62
C VAL A 954 28.32 -53.82 8.70
N ALA A 955 27.61 -53.98 7.58
CA ALA A 955 27.90 -55.06 6.63
C ALA A 955 29.35 -55.04 6.12
N SER A 956 30.00 -56.21 6.08
CA SER A 956 31.41 -56.33 5.67
C SER A 956 31.68 -55.83 4.25
N GLU A 957 30.66 -55.87 3.38
CA GLU A 957 30.74 -55.33 2.02
C GLU A 957 30.91 -53.81 1.95
N ARG A 958 30.53 -53.10 3.02
CA ARG A 958 30.64 -51.64 3.15
C ARG A 958 31.96 -51.18 3.78
N LEU A 959 32.84 -52.09 4.19
CA LEU A 959 34.11 -51.76 4.83
C LEU A 959 35.27 -52.24 3.97
N MET A 960 36.32 -51.42 3.86
CA MET A 960 37.55 -51.78 3.14
C MET A 960 38.76 -51.21 3.86
N SER A 961 39.64 -52.06 4.37
CA SER A 961 40.91 -51.62 4.98
C SER A 961 42.02 -51.58 3.93
N VAL A 962 42.69 -50.44 3.78
CA VAL A 962 43.80 -50.27 2.82
C VAL A 962 45.02 -49.71 3.53
N LYS A 963 46.15 -50.40 3.40
CA LYS A 963 47.44 -49.86 3.79
C LYS A 963 47.91 -48.89 2.70
N CYS A 964 47.98 -47.61 3.03
CA CYS A 964 48.45 -46.58 2.11
C CYS A 964 49.17 -45.46 2.88
N ASP A 965 50.35 -45.07 2.42
CA ASP A 965 51.00 -43.83 2.79
C ASP A 965 50.57 -42.70 1.84
N ILE A 966 49.69 -41.83 2.33
CA ILE A 966 49.13 -40.71 1.54
C ILE A 966 50.19 -39.70 1.04
N SER A 967 51.42 -39.77 1.55
CA SER A 967 52.55 -38.98 1.05
C SER A 967 53.14 -39.50 -0.26
N LYS A 968 52.74 -40.69 -0.73
CA LYS A 968 53.25 -41.32 -1.95
C LYS A 968 52.14 -41.51 -2.98
N ARG A 969 52.34 -40.92 -4.18
CA ARG A 969 51.37 -40.96 -5.29
C ARG A 969 51.00 -42.38 -5.72
N GLU A 970 52.00 -43.24 -5.92
CA GLU A 970 51.79 -44.61 -6.37
C GLU A 970 50.90 -45.43 -5.42
N GLU A 971 51.04 -45.21 -4.10
CA GLU A 971 50.22 -45.90 -3.10
C GLU A 971 48.78 -45.35 -3.08
N VAL A 972 48.59 -44.04 -3.30
CA VAL A 972 47.27 -43.41 -3.41
C VAL A 972 46.54 -43.85 -4.69
N ASP A 973 47.23 -43.87 -5.83
CA ASP A 973 46.67 -44.33 -7.11
C ASP A 973 46.23 -45.81 -7.01
N ALA A 974 47.05 -46.65 -6.34
CA ALA A 974 46.70 -48.03 -6.06
C ALA A 974 45.47 -48.14 -5.14
N MET A 975 45.39 -47.35 -4.07
CA MET A 975 44.24 -47.30 -3.16
C MET A 975 42.96 -46.89 -3.88
N VAL A 976 43.01 -45.86 -4.72
CA VAL A 976 41.87 -45.37 -5.51
C VAL A 976 41.40 -46.45 -6.48
N LYS A 977 42.33 -47.11 -7.18
CA LYS A 977 42.01 -48.21 -8.10
C LYS A 977 41.35 -49.38 -7.37
N GLN A 978 41.85 -49.75 -6.19
CA GLN A 978 41.25 -50.81 -5.37
C GLN A 978 39.87 -50.42 -4.85
N THR A 979 39.69 -49.17 -4.44
CA THR A 979 38.40 -48.62 -4.00
C THR A 979 37.41 -48.64 -5.16
N ALA A 980 37.86 -48.28 -6.36
CA ALA A 980 37.02 -48.27 -7.54
C ALA A 980 36.58 -49.65 -8.00
N GLN A 981 37.45 -50.65 -7.83
CA GLN A 981 37.08 -52.06 -8.07
C GLN A 981 36.02 -52.56 -7.07
N ARG A 982 36.05 -52.08 -5.83
CA ARG A 982 35.13 -52.53 -4.77
C ARG A 982 33.79 -51.80 -4.81
N PHE A 983 33.78 -50.49 -5.08
CA PHE A 983 32.60 -49.64 -4.90
C PHE A 983 32.13 -48.89 -6.17
N GLY A 984 32.75 -49.10 -7.34
CA GLY A 984 32.40 -48.42 -8.60
C GLY A 984 33.32 -47.25 -8.94
N ARG A 985 33.06 -46.47 -10.00
CA ARG A 985 33.98 -45.40 -10.45
C ARG A 985 34.22 -44.36 -9.34
N VAL A 986 35.48 -44.03 -9.14
CA VAL A 986 35.95 -43.06 -8.13
C VAL A 986 36.75 -41.96 -8.83
N ASP A 987 36.32 -40.71 -8.70
CA ASP A 987 37.03 -39.57 -9.30
C ASP A 987 38.02 -38.94 -8.30
N VAL A 988 39.27 -38.74 -8.72
CA VAL A 988 40.33 -38.05 -7.96
C VAL A 988 40.58 -36.70 -8.62
N LEU A 989 40.49 -35.62 -7.86
CA LEU A 989 40.79 -34.27 -8.37
C LEU A 989 42.30 -34.00 -8.29
N GLU A 990 42.96 -33.98 -9.45
CA GLU A 990 44.37 -33.61 -9.57
C GLU A 990 44.53 -32.11 -9.83
N TRP A 991 45.45 -31.47 -9.12
CA TRP A 991 45.78 -30.05 -9.28
C TRP A 991 47.13 -29.87 -10.00
N SER A 992 47.17 -28.99 -11.00
CA SER A 992 48.36 -28.73 -11.81
C SER A 992 49.38 -27.78 -11.15
N ARG A 993 49.06 -27.20 -9.98
CA ARG A 993 49.96 -26.31 -9.22
C ARG A 993 49.94 -26.66 -7.74
N GLN A 994 51.11 -26.59 -7.12
CA GLN A 994 51.28 -26.73 -5.68
C GLN A 994 50.70 -25.48 -5.01
N ILE A 995 49.59 -25.62 -4.29
CA ILE A 995 48.98 -24.53 -3.53
C ILE A 995 49.42 -24.69 -2.07
N ASP A 996 50.22 -23.75 -1.57
CA ASP A 996 50.59 -23.70 -0.15
C ASP A 996 49.45 -23.00 0.60
N VAL A 997 48.57 -23.80 1.22
CA VAL A 997 47.34 -23.30 1.82
C VAL A 997 47.63 -22.86 3.27
N ASN A 998 48.16 -21.65 3.42
CA ASN A 998 48.08 -20.96 4.71
C ASN A 998 46.66 -20.41 4.93
N VAL A 999 46.30 -20.22 6.20
CA VAL A 999 44.93 -19.96 6.72
C VAL A 999 44.09 -18.99 5.88
N GLN A 1000 44.70 -17.97 5.27
CA GLN A 1000 44.02 -16.97 4.43
C GLN A 1000 43.67 -17.42 2.99
N GLY A 1001 44.36 -18.42 2.42
CA GLY A 1001 44.11 -18.92 1.06
C GLY A 1001 43.02 -20.00 0.97
N THR A 1002 42.61 -20.55 2.12
CA THR A 1002 41.75 -21.73 2.25
C THR A 1002 40.30 -21.49 1.82
N THR A 1003 39.77 -20.28 2.00
CA THR A 1003 38.36 -19.95 1.76
C THR A 1003 38.03 -19.86 0.26
N ASN A 1004 38.96 -19.33 -0.54
CA ASN A 1004 38.76 -19.11 -1.98
C ASN A 1004 38.76 -20.41 -2.80
N VAL A 1005 39.51 -21.42 -2.36
CA VAL A 1005 39.57 -22.72 -3.05
C VAL A 1005 38.27 -23.51 -2.86
N VAL A 1006 37.63 -23.39 -1.69
CA VAL A 1006 36.46 -24.20 -1.36
C VAL A 1006 35.19 -23.76 -2.11
N GLY A 1007 35.02 -22.45 -2.35
CA GLY A 1007 33.93 -21.93 -3.18
C GLY A 1007 33.99 -22.41 -4.64
N PHE A 1008 35.15 -22.88 -5.11
CA PHE A 1008 35.32 -23.37 -6.48
C PHE A 1008 35.14 -24.90 -6.60
N VAL A 1009 35.55 -25.65 -5.58
CA VAL A 1009 35.75 -27.11 -5.71
C VAL A 1009 34.50 -27.91 -5.35
N LEU A 1010 33.82 -27.55 -4.26
CA LEU A 1010 32.65 -28.29 -3.80
C LEU A 1010 31.46 -28.23 -4.79
N PRO A 1011 31.13 -27.09 -5.42
CA PRO A 1011 30.06 -27.04 -6.43
C PRO A 1011 30.34 -27.94 -7.64
N LEU A 1012 31.58 -27.95 -8.13
CA LEU A 1012 32.02 -28.84 -9.22
C LEU A 1012 31.96 -30.33 -8.86
N MET A 1013 32.10 -30.66 -7.56
CA MET A 1013 31.95 -32.03 -7.07
C MET A 1013 30.47 -32.44 -6.98
N VAL A 1014 29.60 -31.56 -6.48
CA VAL A 1014 28.15 -31.84 -6.34
C VAL A 1014 27.45 -32.03 -7.70
N GLU A 1015 27.89 -31.30 -8.72
CA GLU A 1015 27.27 -31.30 -10.06
C GLU A 1015 27.42 -32.66 -10.80
N ARG A 1016 28.41 -33.49 -10.45
CA ARG A 1016 28.82 -34.66 -11.26
C ARG A 1016 28.14 -35.99 -10.91
N LYS A 1017 27.27 -36.02 -9.89
CA LYS A 1017 26.35 -37.11 -9.48
C LYS A 1017 26.94 -38.54 -9.30
N ASN A 1018 28.24 -38.77 -9.43
CA ASN A 1018 28.88 -40.09 -9.33
C ASN A 1018 29.97 -40.14 -8.24
N GLY A 1019 29.81 -41.05 -7.27
CA GLY A 1019 30.81 -41.53 -6.29
C GLY A 1019 31.95 -40.59 -5.90
N HIS A 1020 31.79 -39.80 -4.83
CA HIS A 1020 32.82 -38.85 -4.40
C HIS A 1020 33.61 -39.35 -3.18
N ILE A 1021 34.93 -39.43 -3.35
CA ILE A 1021 35.93 -39.59 -2.28
C ILE A 1021 35.84 -38.39 -1.36
N LEU A 1022 35.72 -38.65 -0.06
CA LEU A 1022 36.03 -37.66 0.96
C LEU A 1022 37.21 -38.17 1.80
N THR A 1023 38.36 -37.50 1.71
CA THR A 1023 39.57 -37.84 2.47
C THR A 1023 39.60 -37.04 3.76
N ILE A 1024 39.47 -37.70 4.91
CA ILE A 1024 39.58 -37.06 6.23
C ILE A 1024 40.91 -37.44 6.83
N THR A 1025 41.79 -36.47 7.12
CA THR A 1025 43.08 -36.72 7.79
C THR A 1025 43.01 -36.40 9.28
N SER A 1026 43.45 -37.31 10.14
CA SER A 1026 43.84 -36.99 11.52
C SER A 1026 45.29 -36.49 11.64
N ASP A 1027 46.11 -36.67 10.60
CA ASP A 1027 47.56 -36.42 10.61
C ASP A 1027 47.87 -34.95 10.26
N ALA A 1028 47.61 -34.02 11.18
CA ALA A 1028 47.68 -32.56 10.99
C ALA A 1028 49.09 -31.97 10.74
N GLY A 1029 50.09 -32.76 10.33
CA GLY A 1029 51.49 -32.34 10.27
C GLY A 1029 52.31 -32.80 9.07
N ARG A 1030 51.76 -33.51 8.08
CA ARG A 1030 52.56 -34.03 6.95
C ARG A 1030 52.05 -33.55 5.59
N ARG A 1031 52.97 -33.00 4.79
CA ARG A 1031 52.71 -32.51 3.43
C ARG A 1031 52.35 -33.68 2.51
N ALA A 1032 51.17 -33.62 1.87
CA ALA A 1032 50.81 -34.49 0.76
C ALA A 1032 51.72 -34.22 -0.46
N PHE A 1033 51.81 -35.17 -1.40
CA PHE A 1033 52.56 -34.95 -2.63
C PHE A 1033 51.87 -33.90 -3.53
N PRO A 1034 52.62 -33.19 -4.38
CA PRO A 1034 52.05 -32.18 -5.27
C PRO A 1034 51.00 -32.79 -6.23
N GLY A 1035 49.79 -32.25 -6.21
CA GLY A 1035 48.70 -32.66 -7.10
C GLY A 1035 47.54 -33.38 -6.43
N LEU A 1036 47.68 -33.86 -5.18
CA LEU A 1036 46.58 -34.42 -4.40
C LEU A 1036 45.99 -33.35 -3.48
N ALA A 1037 44.72 -32.99 -3.67
CA ALA A 1037 43.99 -32.17 -2.71
C ALA A 1037 43.65 -33.01 -1.46
N VAL A 1038 44.57 -33.03 -0.50
CA VAL A 1038 44.30 -33.63 0.82
C VAL A 1038 43.76 -32.54 1.73
N TYR A 1039 42.44 -32.56 1.95
CA TYR A 1039 41.81 -31.68 2.93
C TYR A 1039 42.10 -32.21 4.34
N SER A 1040 42.70 -31.39 5.19
CA SER A 1040 42.70 -31.62 6.64
C SER A 1040 41.29 -31.38 7.18
N GLY A 1041 40.39 -32.33 6.93
CA GLY A 1041 38.97 -32.20 7.29
C GLY A 1041 38.78 -31.90 8.78
N THR A 1042 39.58 -32.51 9.65
CA THR A 1042 39.48 -32.32 11.10
C THR A 1042 39.74 -30.87 11.52
N LYS A 1043 40.80 -30.21 11.00
CA LYS A 1043 41.11 -28.81 11.34
C LYS A 1043 40.09 -27.84 10.75
N PHE A 1044 39.66 -28.09 9.51
CA PHE A 1044 38.67 -27.26 8.82
C PHE A 1044 37.29 -27.30 9.49
N TYR A 1045 36.78 -28.49 9.80
CA TYR A 1045 35.47 -28.64 10.44
C TYR A 1045 35.45 -28.12 11.88
N LEU A 1046 36.54 -28.32 12.65
CA LEU A 1046 36.68 -27.73 13.99
C LEU A 1046 36.72 -26.20 13.94
N GLU A 1047 37.48 -25.59 13.03
CA GLU A 1047 37.53 -24.13 12.87
C GLU A 1047 36.18 -23.56 12.39
N ALA A 1048 35.52 -24.22 11.43
CA ALA A 1048 34.20 -23.81 10.95
C ALA A 1048 33.13 -23.93 12.05
N PHE A 1049 33.16 -25.02 12.83
CA PHE A 1049 32.26 -25.25 13.97
C PHE A 1049 32.52 -24.25 15.11
N ILE A 1050 33.79 -23.99 15.47
CA ILE A 1050 34.16 -22.99 16.47
C ILE A 1050 33.79 -21.57 16.00
N SER A 1051 33.94 -21.27 14.71
CA SER A 1051 33.53 -19.98 14.15
C SER A 1051 32.00 -19.82 14.15
N ALA A 1052 31.25 -20.89 13.87
CA ALA A 1052 29.79 -20.91 13.97
C ALA A 1052 29.32 -20.74 15.42
N LEU A 1053 29.93 -21.45 16.38
CA LEU A 1053 29.65 -21.32 17.81
C LEU A 1053 30.02 -19.92 18.36
N ARG A 1054 31.13 -19.33 17.88
CA ARG A 1054 31.47 -17.94 18.18
C ARG A 1054 30.39 -17.00 17.69
N GLN A 1055 29.96 -17.12 16.44
CA GLN A 1055 28.88 -16.30 15.86
C GLN A 1055 27.56 -16.43 16.63
N GLU A 1056 27.13 -17.64 16.99
CA GLU A 1056 25.89 -17.86 17.76
C GLU A 1056 25.93 -17.27 19.18
N ASN A 1057 27.10 -17.15 19.78
CA ASN A 1057 27.25 -16.73 21.18
C ASN A 1057 27.95 -15.38 21.36
N VAL A 1058 28.13 -14.60 20.29
CA VAL A 1058 28.69 -13.22 20.36
C VAL A 1058 27.87 -12.37 21.32
N GLU A 1059 26.54 -12.46 21.27
CA GLU A 1059 25.65 -11.70 22.14
C GLU A 1059 25.68 -12.16 23.60
N ASN A 1060 26.15 -13.39 23.86
CA ASN A 1060 26.25 -13.99 25.20
C ASN A 1060 27.66 -13.86 25.82
N GLY A 1061 28.63 -13.25 25.11
CA GLY A 1061 29.99 -13.02 25.62
C GLY A 1061 30.86 -14.28 25.78
N ILE A 1062 30.46 -15.42 25.22
CA ILE A 1062 31.16 -16.70 25.36
C ILE A 1062 32.28 -16.80 24.29
N ARG A 1063 33.52 -17.05 24.74
CA ARG A 1063 34.69 -17.19 23.85
C ARG A 1063 35.09 -18.65 23.67
N PHE A 1064 35.10 -19.12 22.43
CA PHE A 1064 35.60 -20.46 22.06
C PHE A 1064 37.02 -20.36 21.48
N THR A 1065 37.91 -21.30 21.78
CA THR A 1065 39.28 -21.35 21.25
C THR A 1065 39.69 -22.79 20.94
N ASN A 1066 40.48 -22.98 19.87
CA ASN A 1066 41.01 -24.28 19.46
C ASN A 1066 42.36 -24.52 20.17
N ILE A 1067 42.65 -25.76 20.55
CA ILE A 1067 43.96 -26.18 21.10
C ILE A 1067 44.32 -27.49 20.41
N GLN A 1068 45.23 -27.45 19.44
CA GLN A 1068 45.74 -28.67 18.79
C GLN A 1068 47.03 -29.16 19.46
N PRO A 1069 47.30 -30.47 19.45
CA PRO A 1069 48.63 -31.01 19.69
C PRO A 1069 49.58 -30.50 18.60
N GLY A 1070 50.34 -29.44 18.90
CA GLY A 1070 51.28 -28.81 17.95
C GLY A 1070 51.20 -27.28 17.86
N ASP A 1071 50.18 -26.63 18.44
CA ASP A 1071 50.06 -25.16 18.47
C ASP A 1071 51.06 -24.50 19.45
N VAL A 1072 51.89 -25.29 20.14
CA VAL A 1072 53.01 -24.80 20.95
C VAL A 1072 54.25 -24.76 20.05
N ALA A 1073 54.64 -23.57 19.61
CA ALA A 1073 55.86 -23.37 18.85
C ALA A 1073 57.07 -24.07 19.52
N THR A 1074 57.71 -24.95 18.74
CA THR A 1074 59.16 -25.22 18.74
C THR A 1074 59.91 -25.06 20.07
N SER A 1075 59.76 -26.05 20.95
CA SER A 1075 60.88 -26.71 21.63
C SER A 1075 60.28 -27.66 22.65
N LEU A 1076 60.28 -28.95 22.36
CA LEU A 1076 60.35 -30.02 23.36
C LEU A 1076 60.46 -31.32 22.56
N ALA A 1077 61.65 -31.90 22.58
CA ALA A 1077 61.85 -33.27 22.19
C ALA A 1077 61.06 -34.16 23.17
N GLY A 1078 60.26 -35.09 22.63
CA GLY A 1078 59.62 -36.15 23.40
C GLY A 1078 58.11 -35.98 23.61
N HIS A 1079 57.37 -36.90 22.99
CA HIS A 1079 56.00 -37.34 23.28
C HIS A 1079 55.14 -36.50 24.25
N SER A 1080 54.33 -35.57 23.75
CA SER A 1080 53.18 -35.08 24.52
C SER A 1080 51.96 -35.98 24.25
N SER A 1081 51.46 -36.66 25.27
CA SER A 1081 50.18 -37.37 25.21
C SER A 1081 49.02 -36.41 25.47
N ASP A 1082 47.81 -36.70 24.95
CA ASP A 1082 46.57 -35.90 25.13
C ASP A 1082 46.27 -35.53 26.60
N VAL A 1083 46.81 -36.29 27.54
CA VAL A 1083 46.68 -36.07 28.99
C VAL A 1083 47.44 -34.83 29.48
N GLU A 1084 48.61 -34.53 28.90
CA GLU A 1084 49.42 -33.36 29.29
C GLU A 1084 48.86 -32.06 28.72
N ALA A 1085 48.29 -32.10 27.51
CA ALA A 1085 47.58 -30.96 26.93
C ALA A 1085 46.33 -30.62 27.75
N ARG A 1086 45.56 -31.63 28.20
CA ARG A 1086 44.40 -31.43 29.08
C ARG A 1086 44.79 -30.78 30.41
N LYS A 1087 45.87 -31.22 31.05
CA LYS A 1087 46.36 -30.63 32.32
C LYS A 1087 46.78 -29.17 32.23
N LYS A 1088 47.23 -28.70 31.06
CA LYS A 1088 47.70 -27.31 30.88
C LYS A 1088 46.57 -26.28 30.78
N TYR A 1089 45.39 -26.70 30.35
CA TYR A 1089 44.23 -25.81 30.11
C TYR A 1089 43.05 -26.06 31.06
N ASP A 1090 43.17 -27.06 31.94
CA ASP A 1090 42.22 -27.36 33.03
C ASP A 1090 42.59 -26.56 34.30
N THR A 1091 42.74 -25.23 34.16
CA THR A 1091 42.84 -24.32 35.30
C THR A 1091 41.47 -23.73 35.57
N SER A 1092 40.92 -24.04 36.74
CA SER A 1092 39.55 -23.79 37.23
C SER A 1092 39.06 -22.33 37.26
N GLU A 1093 39.73 -21.38 36.60
CA GLU A 1093 39.38 -19.95 36.60
C GLU A 1093 38.95 -19.40 35.23
N ALA A 1094 39.08 -20.17 34.14
CA ALA A 1094 38.57 -19.78 32.83
C ALA A 1094 37.74 -20.92 32.26
N GLY A 1095 36.43 -20.70 32.07
CA GLY A 1095 35.44 -21.71 31.64
C GLY A 1095 35.67 -22.30 30.24
N HIS A 1096 36.79 -22.99 30.03
CA HIS A 1096 37.16 -23.68 28.81
C HIS A 1096 36.50 -25.05 28.75
N LYS A 1097 35.72 -25.31 27.69
CA LYS A 1097 35.15 -26.64 27.40
C LYS A 1097 35.97 -27.30 26.29
N ILE A 1098 36.60 -28.44 26.59
CA ILE A 1098 37.36 -29.23 25.63
C ILE A 1098 36.38 -30.18 24.91
N LEU A 1099 36.33 -30.13 23.58
CA LEU A 1099 35.52 -31.05 22.76
C LEU A 1099 36.19 -32.44 22.73
N ASP A 1100 35.41 -33.50 22.90
CA ASP A 1100 35.91 -34.86 22.79
C ASP A 1100 35.87 -35.38 21.33
N SER A 1101 36.47 -36.54 21.07
CA SER A 1101 36.52 -37.12 19.72
C SER A 1101 35.16 -37.53 19.18
N ALA A 1102 34.17 -37.81 20.04
CA ALA A 1102 32.82 -38.16 19.64
C ALA A 1102 32.06 -36.91 19.16
N ASP A 1103 32.20 -35.78 19.87
CA ASP A 1103 31.65 -34.49 19.46
C ASP A 1103 32.19 -34.04 18.10
N VAL A 1104 33.50 -34.26 17.86
CA VAL A 1104 34.14 -33.97 16.57
C VAL A 1104 33.60 -34.89 15.47
N ALA A 1105 33.44 -36.18 15.76
CA ALA A 1105 32.89 -37.14 14.80
C ALA A 1105 31.43 -36.85 14.42
N GLN A 1106 30.61 -36.46 15.39
CA GLN A 1106 29.23 -36.00 15.16
C GLN A 1106 29.17 -34.73 14.32
N SER A 1107 30.07 -33.79 14.57
CA SER A 1107 30.19 -32.56 13.78
C SER A 1107 30.59 -32.85 12.33
N VAL A 1108 31.51 -33.79 12.13
CA VAL A 1108 31.92 -34.26 10.80
C VAL A 1108 30.76 -34.93 10.06
N LEU A 1109 30.02 -35.82 10.72
CA LEU A 1109 28.83 -36.44 10.13
C LEU A 1109 27.80 -35.38 9.77
N PHE A 1110 27.45 -34.50 10.71
CA PHE A 1110 26.52 -33.40 10.49
C PHE A 1110 26.90 -32.58 9.24
N CYS A 1111 28.17 -32.22 9.10
CA CYS A 1111 28.63 -31.45 7.94
C CYS A 1111 28.56 -32.23 6.62
N LEU A 1112 28.82 -33.54 6.65
CA LEU A 1112 28.77 -34.40 5.46
C LEU A 1112 27.36 -34.77 5.03
N THR A 1113 26.40 -34.62 5.94
CA THR A 1113 25.00 -34.86 5.68
C THR A 1113 24.21 -33.58 5.40
N GLN A 1114 24.81 -32.38 5.53
CA GLN A 1114 24.13 -31.17 5.08
C GLN A 1114 24.06 -31.14 3.54
N PRO A 1115 22.88 -30.92 2.93
CA PRO A 1115 22.69 -30.81 1.48
C PRO A 1115 23.53 -29.69 0.83
N SER A 1116 23.98 -28.70 1.61
CA SER A 1116 24.58 -27.49 1.06
C SER A 1116 25.53 -26.75 2.02
N HIS A 1117 26.64 -27.34 2.48
CA HIS A 1117 27.66 -26.53 3.19
C HIS A 1117 29.12 -26.94 2.92
N VAL A 1118 29.77 -26.18 2.02
CA VAL A 1118 30.68 -25.12 2.48
C VAL A 1118 30.27 -23.80 1.82
N ALA A 1119 29.70 -22.91 2.62
CA ALA A 1119 29.67 -21.48 2.35
C ALA A 1119 30.08 -20.78 3.65
N ILE A 1120 31.39 -20.71 3.89
CA ILE A 1120 31.95 -19.71 4.81
C ILE A 1120 32.01 -18.42 3.98
N ASN A 1121 30.91 -17.66 3.97
CA ASN A 1121 30.93 -16.31 3.43
C ASN A 1121 31.31 -15.33 4.55
N GLU A 1122 32.58 -14.92 4.45
CA GLU A 1122 33.20 -13.68 4.96
C GLU A 1122 33.33 -13.45 6.47
N LEU A 1123 34.58 -13.58 6.93
CA LEU A 1123 35.11 -12.89 8.10
C LEU A 1123 35.68 -11.56 7.58
N LEU A 1124 35.00 -10.45 7.89
CA LEU A 1124 35.50 -9.09 7.64
C LEU A 1124 36.77 -8.88 8.48
N ILE A 1125 37.91 -8.77 7.82
CA ILE A 1125 39.11 -8.12 8.37
C ILE A 1125 39.33 -6.87 7.53
N GLU A 1126 38.95 -5.72 8.08
CA GLU A 1126 39.41 -4.43 7.53
C GLU A 1126 40.94 -4.35 7.68
N PRO A 1127 41.66 -3.86 6.65
CA PRO A 1127 43.05 -3.49 6.81
C PRO A 1127 43.09 -2.16 7.57
N GLN A 1128 43.20 -2.20 8.90
CA GLN A 1128 43.81 -1.07 9.59
C GLN A 1128 45.31 -1.13 9.34
N ALA A 1129 45.77 -0.17 8.53
CA ALA A 1129 47.17 0.15 8.39
C ALA A 1129 47.81 0.41 9.76
N ALA A 1130 48.89 -0.31 10.06
CA ALA A 1130 50.05 0.26 10.74
C ALA A 1130 51.31 -0.54 10.34
N PRO A 1131 52.47 0.12 10.24
CA PRO A 1131 53.63 -0.37 9.51
C PRO A 1131 54.57 -1.23 10.37
N ILE A 1132 55.32 -2.10 9.65
CA ILE A 1132 56.45 -2.96 10.04
C ILE A 1132 56.08 -4.24 10.79
#